data_AF-A0A9P8MDM3-F1
#
_entry.id   AF-A0A9P8MDM3-F1
#
_cell.length_a   1.000
_cell.length_b   1.000
_cell.length_c   1.000
_cell.angle_alpha   90.00
_cell.angle_beta   90.00
_cell.angle_gamma   90.00
#
_symmetry.space_group_name_H-M   'P 1'
#
loop_
_entity.id
_entity.type
_entity.pdbx_description
1 polymer ?
#
loop_
_entity_poly.entity_id
_entity_poly.type
_entity_poly.pdbx_seq_one_letter_code
_entity_poly.pdbx_strand_id
1 'polypeptide(L)'
;MSSLPKTYRAVVLNEANGPFRIQEMEMELKHPGPGQVLVKVLACGVCFSDVSIANGEYGDVFPRIPGHEIVGDAVELGPGVQGLEKGERVGGPWHGGHDAMCKLCKRGMYQFCHNAQVNGYTRDGGFAEYVLLEQEAVVRIPRELDAAEVAPLLCAGVTVFNGIRKMHIEQGGLVAVQGLGGLGHLAIQYADKMGYEVVALSSSDDKADFAKKLGAQHYINTKKSDAVAELNRLGGADLIVQTAPNPEVISKLVGGLGAGGKLLSLAPVGNVAFDSVALILGGKSIHGWASGHSLDSEEAIRFAQTHNIKCMVEKYPFSDVQKAVDSLVSGKPRFRNVLTMLAHGEHESATSANNEDGDAVMSFHSTWTVSDKTPDDGRDGQYSHDLVQQEEPLVGFATDGAVSDRLQLGQSTQMPATDTPDISTSAMPLPSSYLHLDSQHEATLSVHHQPAAATLHPRGSSDQAHSTVDKSVTWDLLYGNDLDLLWREIGATSSLSMPSSFGTNYPINLLPASHPDVSELDTAMFSNKRHDESRNTSGVRMPNFLPRQPAGQPSENYARSIPENTKTTSSGRLLQPPSTPDGTGSPWLLSKADYSIICNSIEKHRSVLPATFTMPTRYALRRYVEGYFSGFHEHLPFIHYPTFSLVSQTPDLILAIAATGARYRFQRQQSHDLYISARALLEEQIRRRNGYEKPISVFSTPELLLDGYSHAHSCQSSVETPDQSTSDINCDNVKTMHAMIILMALGTWNQRSLIKDAFSIASELAFLVQEDGVGVGAAADSPGADLTWREWVAAEERRRAKLVAFCFNNLLYIAYNIAPKLMNSDVARLSVPSPESHWRAASEDEWKAARSRDAVVETNVQQSYSSLFRNQTAAPASNGLSSFGNYVLIHCVVQQIFLARQLSFAPSGIECASLPPDLLLKFDSALRVWHHNWEATKDSSLDPSSPGGPLSFNSTALFRLAYIRLHADFGPCRRLETRNAERIAQAFRNAPLLERSPLVGRAVLQSAHSLSIPNWHRVCGKDANFALEYPNAMALGDTIQEDEKRLMGIVASIIGETELGDKLASETDGVLKVKRMAVAVMQLWAYSFKGAHVFDIMGTIGAGLDICADMLQRELVTDDK
;
A
#
# COMPACT_ATOMS: atom_id res chain seq x y z
N MET A 1 43.15 -14.97 15.61
CA MET A 1 43.11 -13.97 14.52
C MET A 1 44.47 -13.32 14.43
N SER A 2 44.98 -13.04 13.23
CA SER A 2 46.13 -12.17 13.04
C SER A 2 45.78 -10.73 13.45
N SER A 3 46.77 -9.94 13.88
CA SER A 3 46.64 -8.49 13.94
C SER A 3 46.39 -7.92 12.54
N LEU A 4 45.67 -6.80 12.45
CA LEU A 4 45.62 -6.02 11.21
C LEU A 4 47.03 -5.52 10.86
N PRO A 5 47.39 -5.43 9.56
CA PRO A 5 48.65 -4.81 9.17
C PRO A 5 48.60 -3.30 9.42
N LYS A 6 49.76 -2.66 9.57
CA LYS A 6 49.83 -1.19 9.66
C LYS A 6 49.60 -0.52 8.31
N THR A 7 49.86 -1.25 7.23
CA THR A 7 49.97 -0.75 5.88
C THR A 7 49.44 -1.78 4.88
N TYR A 8 49.01 -1.36 3.71
CA TYR A 8 48.44 -2.24 2.67
C TYR A 8 48.66 -1.71 1.25
N ARG A 9 48.52 -2.56 0.25
CA ARG A 9 48.69 -2.19 -1.16
C ARG A 9 47.37 -1.72 -1.77
N ALA A 10 47.45 -0.63 -2.54
CA ALA A 10 46.34 -0.05 -3.29
C ALA A 10 46.80 0.44 -4.66
N VAL A 11 45.88 0.50 -5.62
CA VAL A 11 46.03 1.23 -6.88
C VAL A 11 45.57 2.66 -6.63
N VAL A 12 46.44 3.64 -6.88
CA VAL A 12 46.11 5.06 -6.67
C VAL A 12 46.27 5.80 -7.99
N LEU A 13 45.14 6.29 -8.50
CA LEU A 13 45.09 7.23 -9.62
C LEU A 13 45.39 8.62 -9.05
N ASN A 14 46.50 9.23 -9.48
CA ASN A 14 46.97 10.53 -8.96
C ASN A 14 46.60 11.72 -9.86
N GLU A 15 46.27 11.45 -11.13
CA GLU A 15 45.93 12.44 -12.14
C GLU A 15 45.12 11.79 -13.27
N ALA A 16 44.41 12.61 -14.06
CA ALA A 16 43.63 12.15 -15.20
C ALA A 16 44.52 11.56 -16.31
N ASN A 17 44.10 10.42 -16.87
CA ASN A 17 44.84 9.57 -17.80
C ASN A 17 46.08 8.89 -17.16
N GLY A 18 46.20 8.91 -15.83
CA GLY A 18 47.22 8.17 -15.10
C GLY A 18 47.04 6.65 -15.21
N PRO A 19 48.13 5.87 -15.30
CA PRO A 19 48.07 4.41 -15.39
C PRO A 19 47.63 3.76 -14.07
N PHE A 20 46.97 2.60 -14.16
CA PHE A 20 46.54 1.81 -13.01
C PHE A 20 47.76 1.10 -12.38
N ARG A 21 48.50 1.83 -11.54
CA ARG A 21 49.67 1.32 -10.81
C ARG A 21 49.33 1.08 -9.35
N ILE A 22 49.72 -0.09 -8.83
CA ILE A 22 49.85 -0.30 -7.39
C ILE A 22 50.94 0.64 -6.88
N GLN A 23 50.68 1.34 -5.77
CA GLN A 23 51.66 2.24 -5.17
C GLN A 23 52.76 1.43 -4.46
N GLU A 24 54.03 1.71 -4.80
CA GLU A 24 55.19 0.99 -4.23
C GLU A 24 55.43 1.32 -2.75
N MET A 25 54.95 2.47 -2.29
CA MET A 25 54.82 2.80 -0.88
C MET A 25 53.43 2.39 -0.40
N GLU A 26 53.38 1.48 0.57
CA GLU A 26 52.12 0.96 1.10
C GLU A 26 51.30 2.06 1.81
N MET A 27 49.97 2.00 1.65
CA MET A 27 49.01 2.93 2.25
C MET A 27 48.83 2.63 3.74
N GLU A 28 48.77 3.65 4.60
CA GLU A 28 48.47 3.48 6.03
C GLU A 28 47.03 2.96 6.23
N LEU A 29 46.89 1.88 7.02
CA LEU A 29 45.59 1.29 7.34
C LEU A 29 44.82 2.19 8.31
N LYS A 30 43.66 2.67 7.85
CA LYS A 30 42.74 3.50 8.64
C LYS A 30 41.70 2.60 9.33
N HIS A 31 41.61 2.70 10.64
CA HIS A 31 40.52 2.09 11.42
C HIS A 31 39.17 2.76 11.08
N PRO A 32 38.04 2.04 11.15
CA PRO A 32 36.73 2.56 10.76
C PRO A 32 36.20 3.61 11.76
N GLY A 33 35.71 4.73 11.23
CA GLY A 33 34.95 5.72 11.99
C GLY A 33 33.54 5.24 12.37
N PRO A 34 32.75 6.05 13.11
CA PRO A 34 31.37 5.70 13.42
C PRO A 34 30.54 5.41 12.17
N GLY A 35 29.76 4.32 12.17
CA GLY A 35 29.00 3.86 10.99
C GLY A 35 29.81 3.16 9.90
N GLN A 36 31.14 3.09 9.98
CA GLN A 36 31.99 2.50 8.93
C GLN A 36 32.37 1.05 9.21
N VAL A 37 32.62 0.31 8.13
CA VAL A 37 33.08 -1.08 8.13
C VAL A 37 34.40 -1.16 7.38
N LEU A 38 35.45 -1.68 8.02
CA LEU A 38 36.71 -2.01 7.36
C LEU A 38 36.62 -3.42 6.78
N VAL A 39 36.75 -3.53 5.47
CA VAL A 39 36.63 -4.77 4.71
C VAL A 39 38.00 -5.16 4.16
N LYS A 40 38.44 -6.40 4.40
CA LYS A 40 39.56 -6.99 3.65
C LYS A 40 39.01 -7.50 2.33
N VAL A 41 39.45 -6.92 1.22
CA VAL A 41 38.95 -7.25 -0.11
C VAL A 41 39.46 -8.63 -0.53
N LEU A 42 38.60 -9.41 -1.18
CA LEU A 42 38.90 -10.72 -1.75
C LEU A 42 38.84 -10.66 -3.28
N ALA A 43 37.85 -9.94 -3.82
CA ALA A 43 37.71 -9.66 -5.23
C ALA A 43 37.17 -8.23 -5.48
N CYS A 44 37.53 -7.63 -6.59
CA CYS A 44 36.89 -6.40 -7.09
C CYS A 44 36.73 -6.47 -8.62
N GLY A 45 35.50 -6.28 -9.12
CA GLY A 45 35.24 -6.22 -10.56
C GLY A 45 35.78 -4.96 -11.21
N VAL A 46 36.18 -5.06 -12.48
CA VAL A 46 36.75 -3.98 -13.30
C VAL A 46 35.71 -3.54 -14.33
N CYS A 47 35.28 -2.28 -14.29
CA CYS A 47 34.22 -1.75 -15.14
C CYS A 47 34.69 -0.55 -15.97
N PHE A 48 33.93 -0.21 -17.02
CA PHE A 48 34.23 0.98 -17.85
C PHE A 48 34.12 2.29 -17.05
N SER A 49 33.29 2.35 -16.02
CA SER A 49 33.22 3.52 -15.13
C SER A 49 34.54 3.77 -14.38
N ASP A 50 35.31 2.72 -14.02
CA ASP A 50 36.64 2.90 -13.41
C ASP A 50 37.63 3.49 -14.42
N VAL A 51 37.50 3.15 -15.71
CA VAL A 51 38.29 3.73 -16.81
C VAL A 51 37.89 5.19 -17.05
N SER A 52 36.60 5.50 -17.11
CA SER A 52 36.11 6.89 -17.23
C SER A 52 36.52 7.77 -16.05
N ILE A 53 36.57 7.22 -14.82
CA ILE A 53 37.13 7.91 -13.65
C ILE A 53 38.63 8.16 -13.86
N ALA A 54 39.41 7.15 -14.29
CA ALA A 54 40.83 7.33 -14.58
C ALA A 54 41.11 8.35 -15.69
N ASN A 55 40.28 8.42 -16.73
CA ASN A 55 40.36 9.41 -17.81
C ASN A 55 40.04 10.85 -17.36
N GLY A 56 39.45 11.03 -16.17
CA GLY A 56 38.98 12.33 -15.66
C GLY A 56 37.62 12.78 -16.21
N GLU A 57 36.84 11.87 -16.82
CA GLU A 57 35.52 12.17 -17.41
C GLU A 57 34.49 12.63 -16.38
N TYR A 58 34.74 12.34 -15.10
CA TYR A 58 33.92 12.77 -13.96
C TYR A 58 34.47 14.01 -13.21
N GLY A 59 35.47 14.70 -13.78
CA GLY A 59 36.08 15.90 -13.18
C GLY A 59 37.27 15.60 -12.26
N ASP A 60 37.67 16.60 -11.48
CA ASP A 60 38.82 16.51 -10.58
C ASP A 60 38.46 15.79 -9.27
N VAL A 61 38.87 14.53 -9.18
CA VAL A 61 38.60 13.64 -8.02
C VAL A 61 39.86 12.91 -7.53
N PHE A 62 41.04 13.37 -7.93
CA PHE A 62 42.32 12.72 -7.63
C PHE A 62 42.98 13.32 -6.37
N PRO A 63 43.78 12.56 -5.60
CA PRO A 63 44.07 11.14 -5.77
C PRO A 63 42.90 10.25 -5.31
N ARG A 64 42.72 9.11 -6.00
CA ARG A 64 41.62 8.15 -5.76
C ARG A 64 42.07 6.71 -5.91
N ILE A 65 41.62 5.84 -5.00
CA ILE A 65 41.57 4.38 -5.22
C ILE A 65 40.26 4.06 -5.96
N PRO A 66 40.28 3.49 -7.19
CA PRO A 66 39.07 3.13 -7.94
C PRO A 66 38.47 1.76 -7.54
N GLY A 67 37.43 1.31 -8.23
CA GLY A 67 36.80 -0.02 -8.05
C GLY A 67 35.56 0.00 -7.17
N HIS A 68 34.43 -0.47 -7.72
CA HIS A 68 33.09 -0.35 -7.12
C HIS A 68 32.24 -1.63 -7.23
N GLU A 69 32.91 -2.76 -7.45
CA GLU A 69 32.34 -4.11 -7.55
C GLU A 69 33.00 -5.00 -6.49
N ILE A 70 33.00 -4.52 -5.25
CA ILE A 70 33.88 -4.98 -4.17
C ILE A 70 33.25 -6.15 -3.42
N VAL A 71 33.98 -7.25 -3.20
CA VAL A 71 33.58 -8.34 -2.28
C VAL A 71 34.74 -8.66 -1.34
N GLY A 72 34.43 -8.77 -0.04
CA GLY A 72 35.43 -9.05 0.99
C GLY A 72 34.83 -9.50 2.33
N ASP A 73 35.69 -9.65 3.34
CA ASP A 73 35.28 -10.00 4.71
C ASP A 73 35.41 -8.78 5.63
N ALA A 74 34.39 -8.50 6.45
CA ALA A 74 34.41 -7.41 7.43
C ALA A 74 35.41 -7.72 8.55
N VAL A 75 36.54 -7.02 8.59
CA VAL A 75 37.63 -7.27 9.56
C VAL A 75 37.61 -6.33 10.76
N GLU A 76 36.92 -5.19 10.68
CA GLU A 76 36.69 -4.29 11.82
C GLU A 76 35.40 -3.50 11.61
N LEU A 77 34.68 -3.21 12.69
CA LEU A 77 33.41 -2.50 12.70
C LEU A 77 33.57 -1.22 13.53
N GLY A 78 33.16 -0.09 12.98
CA GLY A 78 33.22 1.20 13.65
C GLY A 78 32.15 1.37 14.74
N PRO A 79 32.28 2.40 15.61
CA PRO A 79 31.27 2.70 16.63
C PRO A 79 29.87 2.86 16.04
N GLY A 80 28.87 2.26 16.68
CA GLY A 80 27.47 2.37 16.26
C GLY A 80 27.06 1.50 15.05
N VAL A 81 27.96 0.71 14.46
CA VAL A 81 27.57 -0.29 13.45
C VAL A 81 26.65 -1.34 14.07
N GLN A 82 25.55 -1.67 13.38
CA GLN A 82 24.50 -2.57 13.88
C GLN A 82 24.19 -3.71 12.91
N GLY A 83 23.97 -4.90 13.46
CA GLY A 83 23.50 -6.08 12.73
C GLY A 83 24.51 -6.68 11.76
N LEU A 84 25.76 -6.21 11.72
CA LEU A 84 26.88 -6.85 11.03
C LEU A 84 27.86 -7.40 12.06
N GLU A 85 28.41 -8.59 11.82
CA GLU A 85 29.43 -9.22 12.65
C GLU A 85 30.82 -9.21 12.00
N LYS A 86 31.88 -9.17 12.82
CA LYS A 86 33.27 -9.27 12.36
C LYS A 86 33.52 -10.68 11.78
N GLY A 87 33.73 -10.74 10.48
CA GLY A 87 33.84 -11.96 9.70
C GLY A 87 32.65 -12.23 8.76
N GLU A 88 31.59 -11.41 8.78
CA GLU A 88 30.59 -11.46 7.70
C GLU A 88 31.22 -11.15 6.34
N ARG A 89 30.74 -11.83 5.29
CA ARG A 89 31.13 -11.54 3.92
C ARG A 89 30.20 -10.46 3.36
N VAL A 90 30.82 -9.41 2.84
CA VAL A 90 30.18 -8.14 2.54
C VAL A 90 30.66 -7.61 1.20
N GLY A 91 29.85 -6.75 0.58
CA GLY A 91 30.19 -6.08 -0.66
C GLY A 91 29.95 -4.58 -0.65
N GLY A 92 30.71 -3.89 -1.50
CA GLY A 92 30.60 -2.46 -1.79
C GLY A 92 30.20 -2.26 -3.26
N PRO A 93 28.94 -1.89 -3.57
CA PRO A 93 28.48 -1.61 -4.93
C PRO A 93 28.83 -0.18 -5.35
N TRP A 94 28.32 0.28 -6.50
CA TRP A 94 28.42 1.69 -6.91
C TRP A 94 27.89 2.66 -5.84
N HIS A 95 26.74 2.36 -5.22
CA HIS A 95 26.23 3.12 -4.08
C HIS A 95 27.15 2.95 -2.86
N GLY A 96 27.77 4.05 -2.41
CA GLY A 96 28.76 4.11 -1.33
C GLY A 96 28.39 5.05 -0.17
N GLY A 97 27.12 5.41 -0.06
CA GLY A 97 26.53 6.14 1.08
C GLY A 97 25.51 7.22 0.65
N HIS A 98 24.70 7.71 1.59
CA HIS A 98 23.66 8.71 1.32
C HIS A 98 23.25 9.54 2.55
N ASP A 99 22.60 10.69 2.35
CA ASP A 99 22.32 11.66 3.44
C ASP A 99 21.14 11.34 4.37
N ALA A 100 20.36 10.29 4.07
CA ALA A 100 19.08 9.93 4.69
C ALA A 100 18.00 11.05 4.75
N MET A 101 18.29 12.25 4.23
CA MET A 101 17.62 13.50 4.58
C MET A 101 17.02 14.23 3.39
N CYS A 102 17.53 14.06 2.18
CA CYS A 102 16.93 14.63 0.97
C CYS A 102 15.60 13.94 0.60
N LYS A 103 14.85 14.58 -0.30
CA LYS A 103 13.52 14.11 -0.76
C LYS A 103 13.54 12.70 -1.37
N LEU A 104 14.68 12.27 -1.91
CA LEU A 104 14.82 10.98 -2.58
C LEU A 104 15.23 9.87 -1.60
N CYS A 105 16.15 10.13 -0.67
CA CYS A 105 16.38 9.26 0.49
C CYS A 105 15.09 9.00 1.30
N LYS A 106 14.30 10.04 1.57
CA LYS A 106 12.98 9.94 2.25
C LYS A 106 11.89 9.26 1.42
N ARG A 107 12.19 8.81 0.20
CA ARG A 107 11.34 7.98 -0.67
C ARG A 107 11.92 6.57 -0.90
N GLY A 108 13.01 6.20 -0.22
CA GLY A 108 13.74 4.94 -0.47
C GLY A 108 14.52 4.93 -1.79
N MET A 109 14.79 6.10 -2.38
CA MET A 109 15.47 6.28 -3.67
C MET A 109 16.93 6.71 -3.44
N TYR A 110 17.67 5.95 -2.64
CA TYR A 110 19.01 6.27 -2.16
C TYR A 110 20.06 6.38 -3.29
N GLN A 111 19.91 5.60 -4.36
CA GLN A 111 20.72 5.67 -5.57
C GLN A 111 20.57 6.98 -6.37
N PHE A 112 19.58 7.81 -6.01
CA PHE A 112 19.37 9.15 -6.54
C PHE A 112 19.53 10.24 -5.46
N CYS A 113 20.25 9.95 -4.36
CA CYS A 113 20.53 10.92 -3.30
C CYS A 113 21.24 12.18 -3.86
N HIS A 114 20.83 13.37 -3.44
CA HIS A 114 21.46 14.63 -3.86
C HIS A 114 22.90 14.76 -3.34
N ASN A 115 23.18 14.14 -2.19
CA ASN A 115 24.50 14.03 -1.58
C ASN A 115 24.96 12.55 -1.61
N ALA A 116 24.79 11.87 -2.75
CA ALA A 116 25.22 10.48 -2.91
C ALA A 116 26.74 10.35 -2.75
N GLN A 117 27.18 9.28 -2.09
CA GLN A 117 28.57 8.84 -2.11
C GLN A 117 28.70 7.60 -3.00
N VAL A 118 29.83 7.48 -3.70
CA VAL A 118 30.09 6.44 -4.69
C VAL A 118 31.48 5.85 -4.46
N ASN A 119 31.51 4.54 -4.20
CA ASN A 119 32.76 3.80 -4.01
C ASN A 119 33.62 3.89 -5.28
N GLY A 120 34.93 4.10 -5.13
CA GLY A 120 35.85 4.29 -6.26
C GLY A 120 35.79 5.66 -6.95
N TYR A 121 34.86 6.55 -6.59
CA TYR A 121 34.67 7.86 -7.23
C TYR A 121 34.71 9.03 -6.25
N THR A 122 33.67 9.23 -5.43
CA THR A 122 33.66 10.31 -4.41
C THR A 122 34.43 9.89 -3.15
N ARG A 123 34.58 8.58 -2.95
CA ARG A 123 35.36 7.95 -1.89
C ARG A 123 36.20 6.80 -2.46
N ASP A 124 37.19 6.35 -1.71
CA ASP A 124 38.08 5.26 -2.13
C ASP A 124 37.34 3.92 -2.31
N GLY A 125 37.83 3.13 -3.27
CA GLY A 125 37.22 1.89 -3.75
C GLY A 125 38.04 0.63 -3.49
N GLY A 126 37.64 -0.46 -4.15
CA GLY A 126 38.14 -1.81 -3.90
C GLY A 126 39.34 -2.26 -4.73
N PHE A 127 40.03 -1.39 -5.48
CA PHE A 127 41.33 -1.74 -6.09
C PHE A 127 42.45 -1.64 -5.04
N ALA A 128 42.24 -2.29 -3.91
CA ALA A 128 43.09 -2.28 -2.73
C ALA A 128 42.84 -3.53 -1.87
N GLU A 129 43.81 -3.91 -1.03
CA GLU A 129 43.67 -5.06 -0.13
C GLU A 129 42.67 -4.81 1.03
N TYR A 130 42.44 -3.55 1.38
CA TYR A 130 41.46 -3.12 2.39
C TYR A 130 40.71 -1.86 1.93
N VAL A 131 39.45 -1.71 2.35
CA VAL A 131 38.60 -0.55 2.04
C VAL A 131 37.65 -0.22 3.20
N LEU A 132 37.27 1.05 3.33
CA LEU A 132 36.24 1.52 4.29
C LEU A 132 34.91 1.76 3.56
N LEU A 133 33.86 1.06 3.97
CA LEU A 133 32.49 1.22 3.47
C LEU A 133 31.59 1.82 4.56
N GLU A 134 30.57 2.58 4.19
CA GLU A 134 29.50 3.01 5.12
C GLU A 134 28.45 1.90 5.27
N GLN A 135 27.98 1.65 6.48
CA GLN A 135 27.07 0.55 6.81
C GLN A 135 25.79 0.53 5.96
N GLU A 136 25.18 1.68 5.65
CA GLU A 136 23.94 1.74 4.86
C GLU A 136 24.14 1.41 3.37
N ALA A 137 25.39 1.42 2.91
CA ALA A 137 25.81 1.03 1.57
C ALA A 137 26.33 -0.41 1.47
N VAL A 138 26.67 -1.05 2.59
CA VAL A 138 27.12 -2.45 2.64
C VAL A 138 26.04 -3.41 2.13
N VAL A 139 26.45 -4.37 1.31
CA VAL A 139 25.64 -5.49 0.80
C VAL A 139 26.06 -6.76 1.53
N ARG A 140 25.13 -7.53 2.11
CA ARG A 140 25.45 -8.86 2.65
C ARG A 140 25.60 -9.88 1.53
N ILE A 141 26.63 -10.71 1.61
CA ILE A 141 26.94 -11.72 0.59
C ILE A 141 27.11 -13.09 1.28
N PRO A 142 26.35 -14.12 0.88
CA PRO A 142 26.52 -15.46 1.44
C PRO A 142 27.95 -15.99 1.25
N ARG A 143 28.54 -16.56 2.31
CA ARG A 143 29.96 -16.94 2.37
C ARG A 143 30.33 -18.05 1.38
N GLU A 144 29.36 -18.86 0.97
CA GLU A 144 29.47 -19.98 0.04
C GLU A 144 29.55 -19.56 -1.45
N LEU A 145 29.29 -18.30 -1.77
CA LEU A 145 29.41 -17.79 -3.14
C LEU A 145 30.85 -17.38 -3.46
N ASP A 146 31.30 -17.66 -4.69
CA ASP A 146 32.60 -17.22 -5.19
C ASP A 146 32.63 -15.68 -5.28
N ALA A 147 33.53 -15.06 -4.50
CA ALA A 147 33.63 -13.61 -4.40
C ALA A 147 33.86 -12.92 -5.75
N ALA A 148 34.53 -13.58 -6.70
CA ALA A 148 34.78 -13.04 -8.02
C ALA A 148 33.61 -13.26 -9.00
N GLU A 149 32.83 -14.35 -8.89
CA GLU A 149 31.56 -14.47 -9.63
C GLU A 149 30.52 -13.45 -9.14
N VAL A 150 30.48 -13.15 -7.84
CA VAL A 150 29.54 -12.20 -7.23
C VAL A 150 29.92 -10.74 -7.48
N ALA A 151 31.20 -10.39 -7.51
CA ALA A 151 31.67 -9.00 -7.63
C ALA A 151 30.94 -8.19 -8.73
N PRO A 152 30.82 -8.64 -9.99
CA PRO A 152 30.10 -7.87 -11.02
C PRO A 152 28.58 -7.84 -10.87
N LEU A 153 27.99 -8.65 -9.97
CA LEU A 153 26.56 -8.53 -9.65
C LEU A 153 26.25 -7.25 -8.87
N LEU A 154 27.24 -6.68 -8.17
CA LEU A 154 27.13 -5.42 -7.43
C LEU A 154 27.08 -4.16 -8.31
N CYS A 155 27.30 -4.31 -9.62
CA CYS A 155 27.12 -3.24 -10.59
C CYS A 155 26.34 -3.73 -11.81
N ALA A 156 26.93 -4.58 -12.67
CA ALA A 156 26.28 -5.03 -13.89
C ALA A 156 25.01 -5.86 -13.61
N GLY A 157 25.05 -6.77 -12.62
CA GLY A 157 23.90 -7.61 -12.27
C GLY A 157 22.72 -6.82 -11.70
N VAL A 158 22.96 -6.03 -10.65
CA VAL A 158 21.92 -5.17 -10.07
C VAL A 158 21.41 -4.15 -11.09
N THR A 159 22.25 -3.54 -11.93
CA THR A 159 21.80 -2.59 -12.97
C THR A 159 20.75 -3.18 -13.91
N VAL A 160 20.95 -4.40 -14.43
CA VAL A 160 19.97 -5.04 -15.32
C VAL A 160 18.77 -5.60 -14.56
N PHE A 161 18.98 -6.22 -13.39
CA PHE A 161 17.91 -6.78 -12.56
C PHE A 161 16.94 -5.69 -12.09
N ASN A 162 17.49 -4.58 -11.58
CA ASN A 162 16.75 -3.44 -11.11
C ASN A 162 16.14 -2.66 -12.27
N GLY A 163 16.91 -2.42 -13.34
CA GLY A 163 16.42 -1.76 -14.55
C GLY A 163 15.17 -2.43 -15.11
N ILE A 164 15.23 -3.74 -15.37
CA ILE A 164 14.08 -4.51 -15.90
C ILE A 164 12.90 -4.49 -14.92
N ARG A 165 13.11 -4.83 -13.63
CA ARG A 165 12.00 -4.97 -12.67
C ARG A 165 11.26 -3.66 -12.38
N LYS A 166 11.92 -2.51 -12.53
CA LYS A 166 11.33 -1.17 -12.32
C LYS A 166 10.63 -0.61 -13.57
N MET A 167 10.71 -1.29 -14.72
CA MET A 167 9.90 -0.94 -15.91
C MET A 167 8.44 -1.39 -15.81
N HIS A 168 8.10 -2.27 -14.85
CA HIS A 168 6.75 -2.79 -14.64
C HIS A 168 6.12 -3.37 -15.93
N ILE A 169 6.85 -4.28 -16.57
CA ILE A 169 6.39 -5.09 -17.70
C ILE A 169 5.67 -6.32 -17.15
N GLU A 170 4.57 -6.75 -17.79
CA GLU A 170 3.83 -7.94 -17.39
C GLU A 170 4.59 -9.22 -17.80
N GLN A 171 4.55 -10.25 -16.94
CA GLN A 171 5.22 -11.53 -17.23
C GLN A 171 4.59 -12.19 -18.47
N GLY A 172 5.41 -12.79 -19.31
CA GLY A 172 5.05 -13.24 -20.65
C GLY A 172 5.27 -12.19 -21.76
N GLY A 173 5.48 -10.92 -21.42
CA GLY A 173 5.80 -9.87 -22.40
C GLY A 173 7.15 -10.07 -23.10
N LEU A 174 7.30 -9.45 -24.27
CA LEU A 174 8.45 -9.59 -25.16
C LEU A 174 9.58 -8.62 -24.78
N VAL A 175 10.68 -9.14 -24.25
CA VAL A 175 11.86 -8.39 -23.82
C VAL A 175 13.03 -8.59 -24.79
N ALA A 176 13.35 -7.56 -25.57
CA ALA A 176 14.51 -7.58 -26.46
C ALA A 176 15.75 -6.98 -25.78
N VAL A 177 16.82 -7.77 -25.66
CA VAL A 177 18.12 -7.32 -25.13
C VAL A 177 19.03 -6.93 -26.28
N GLN A 178 19.37 -5.65 -26.36
CA GLN A 178 20.31 -5.12 -27.36
C GLN A 178 21.75 -5.20 -26.83
N GLY A 179 22.58 -5.97 -27.55
CA GLY A 179 23.97 -6.22 -27.21
C GLY A 179 24.17 -7.49 -26.37
N LEU A 180 25.21 -8.25 -26.70
CA LEU A 180 25.63 -9.42 -25.93
C LEU A 180 27.07 -9.23 -25.44
N GLY A 181 27.19 -8.71 -24.22
CA GLY A 181 28.41 -8.36 -23.50
C GLY A 181 28.16 -8.32 -21.97
N GLY A 182 28.96 -7.55 -21.22
CA GLY A 182 28.91 -7.48 -19.75
C GLY A 182 27.51 -7.35 -19.15
N LEU A 183 26.74 -6.32 -19.53
CA LEU A 183 25.34 -6.16 -19.12
C LEU A 183 24.41 -7.16 -19.83
N GLY A 184 24.46 -7.24 -21.16
CA GLY A 184 23.53 -8.03 -21.97
C GLY A 184 23.46 -9.53 -21.64
N HIS A 185 24.59 -10.18 -21.28
CA HIS A 185 24.58 -11.60 -20.93
C HIS A 185 23.90 -11.89 -19.58
N LEU A 186 23.85 -10.91 -18.67
CA LEU A 186 23.06 -10.98 -17.45
C LEU A 186 21.60 -10.60 -17.74
N ALA A 187 21.36 -9.55 -18.54
CA ALA A 187 20.01 -9.12 -18.89
C ALA A 187 19.15 -10.24 -19.53
N ILE A 188 19.74 -11.07 -20.40
CA ILE A 188 19.05 -12.24 -20.98
C ILE A 188 18.69 -13.26 -19.88
N GLN A 189 19.66 -13.65 -19.05
CA GLN A 189 19.44 -14.63 -17.97
C GLN A 189 18.39 -14.15 -16.96
N TYR A 190 18.44 -12.87 -16.57
CA TYR A 190 17.44 -12.28 -15.68
C TYR A 190 16.06 -12.18 -16.34
N ALA A 191 15.96 -11.78 -17.60
CA ALA A 191 14.67 -11.65 -18.29
C ALA A 191 13.97 -13.02 -18.46
N ASP A 192 14.71 -14.04 -18.90
CA ASP A 192 14.21 -15.42 -19.03
C ASP A 192 13.73 -15.97 -17.67
N LYS A 193 14.52 -15.78 -16.61
CA LYS A 193 14.17 -16.23 -15.25
C LYS A 193 13.12 -15.37 -14.55
N MET A 194 12.85 -14.16 -15.03
CA MET A 194 11.68 -13.35 -14.66
C MET A 194 10.39 -13.78 -15.38
N GLY A 195 10.48 -14.66 -16.38
CA GLY A 195 9.34 -15.19 -17.12
C GLY A 195 8.89 -14.33 -18.30
N TYR A 196 9.83 -13.66 -18.97
CA TYR A 196 9.57 -12.94 -20.24
C TYR A 196 9.95 -13.79 -21.46
N GLU A 197 9.39 -13.48 -22.63
CA GLU A 197 9.90 -14.00 -23.90
C GLU A 197 11.09 -13.13 -24.36
N VAL A 198 12.27 -13.72 -24.54
CA VAL A 198 13.53 -12.99 -24.68
C VAL A 198 14.08 -13.03 -26.11
N VAL A 199 14.34 -11.85 -26.67
CA VAL A 199 14.95 -11.65 -27.99
C VAL A 199 16.36 -11.08 -27.83
N ALA A 200 17.39 -11.79 -28.28
CA ALA A 200 18.75 -11.26 -28.26
C ALA A 200 19.10 -10.56 -29.60
N LEU A 201 19.47 -9.28 -29.55
CA LEU A 201 19.92 -8.51 -30.71
C LEU A 201 21.45 -8.39 -30.71
N SER A 202 22.12 -8.83 -31.77
CA SER A 202 23.57 -8.69 -31.93
C SER A 202 24.01 -8.72 -33.39
N SER A 203 25.28 -8.42 -33.65
CA SER A 203 25.82 -8.10 -34.99
C SER A 203 26.77 -9.16 -35.59
N SER A 204 26.69 -10.40 -35.09
CA SER A 204 27.29 -11.61 -35.68
C SER A 204 26.46 -12.85 -35.34
N ASP A 205 26.52 -13.89 -36.16
CA ASP A 205 25.78 -15.15 -35.94
C ASP A 205 26.45 -16.05 -34.90
N ASP A 206 27.77 -15.96 -34.70
CA ASP A 206 28.56 -16.79 -33.77
C ASP A 206 28.10 -16.70 -32.30
N LYS A 207 27.30 -15.67 -32.00
CA LYS A 207 26.70 -15.39 -30.69
C LYS A 207 25.30 -15.99 -30.51
N ALA A 208 24.67 -16.53 -31.56
CA ALA A 208 23.28 -17.00 -31.55
C ALA A 208 23.04 -18.19 -30.61
N ASP A 209 23.79 -19.29 -30.80
CA ASP A 209 23.67 -20.48 -29.95
C ASP A 209 24.08 -20.20 -28.50
N PHE A 210 24.93 -19.21 -28.28
CA PHE A 210 25.32 -18.80 -26.95
C PHE A 210 24.26 -17.93 -26.27
N ALA A 211 23.60 -17.02 -26.99
CA ALA A 211 22.43 -16.30 -26.47
C ALA A 211 21.28 -17.24 -26.11
N LYS A 212 21.02 -18.27 -26.94
CA LYS A 212 20.04 -19.33 -26.63
C LYS A 212 20.37 -20.09 -25.35
N LYS A 213 21.64 -20.44 -25.14
CA LYS A 213 22.13 -21.08 -23.90
C LYS A 213 22.00 -20.21 -22.65
N LEU A 214 21.86 -18.89 -22.79
CA LEU A 214 21.59 -17.96 -21.69
C LEU A 214 20.10 -17.76 -21.40
N GLY A 215 19.20 -18.27 -22.25
CA GLY A 215 17.74 -18.11 -22.11
C GLY A 215 17.05 -17.29 -23.22
N ALA A 216 17.75 -16.83 -24.26
CA ALA A 216 17.09 -16.14 -25.37
C ALA A 216 16.35 -17.11 -26.29
N GLN A 217 15.01 -17.04 -26.33
CA GLN A 217 14.18 -17.84 -27.25
C GLN A 217 14.44 -17.42 -28.71
N HIS A 218 14.57 -16.12 -28.96
CA HIS A 218 14.80 -15.54 -30.30
C HIS A 218 16.18 -14.91 -30.44
N TYR A 219 16.69 -14.87 -31.67
CA TYR A 219 17.96 -14.21 -32.00
C TYR A 219 17.86 -13.46 -33.32
N ILE A 220 18.22 -12.18 -33.32
CA ILE A 220 18.20 -11.32 -34.52
C ILE A 220 19.61 -10.80 -34.79
N ASN A 221 20.15 -11.14 -35.98
CA ASN A 221 21.42 -10.59 -36.45
C ASN A 221 21.18 -9.23 -37.14
N THR A 222 21.53 -8.15 -36.44
CA THR A 222 21.28 -6.76 -36.87
C THR A 222 22.13 -6.30 -38.07
N LYS A 223 23.02 -7.15 -38.61
CA LYS A 223 23.68 -6.95 -39.90
C LYS A 223 23.01 -7.68 -41.08
N LYS A 224 22.12 -8.63 -40.82
CA LYS A 224 21.46 -9.46 -41.85
C LYS A 224 19.99 -9.12 -42.04
N SER A 225 19.31 -8.66 -41.00
CA SER A 225 17.90 -8.27 -41.01
C SER A 225 17.71 -6.96 -40.26
N ASP A 226 16.69 -6.18 -40.64
CA ASP A 226 16.28 -5.01 -39.87
C ASP A 226 15.66 -5.44 -38.54
N ALA A 227 16.30 -5.06 -37.43
CA ALA A 227 15.83 -5.38 -36.09
C ALA A 227 14.44 -4.80 -35.79
N VAL A 228 14.07 -3.67 -36.40
CA VAL A 228 12.73 -3.08 -36.24
C VAL A 228 11.67 -3.95 -36.92
N ALA A 229 11.88 -4.31 -38.19
CA ALA A 229 10.99 -5.21 -38.92
C ALA A 229 10.85 -6.59 -38.26
N GLU A 230 11.93 -7.20 -37.78
CA GLU A 230 11.85 -8.52 -37.12
C GLU A 230 11.16 -8.46 -35.76
N LEU A 231 11.42 -7.44 -34.92
CA LEU A 231 10.70 -7.27 -33.65
C LEU A 231 9.20 -7.04 -33.88
N ASN A 232 8.83 -6.24 -34.89
CA ASN A 232 7.43 -6.00 -35.22
C ASN A 232 6.72 -7.24 -35.79
N ARG A 233 7.44 -8.21 -36.38
CA ARG A 233 6.87 -9.54 -36.73
C ARG A 233 6.58 -10.41 -35.51
N LEU A 234 7.28 -10.19 -34.40
CA LEU A 234 7.01 -10.82 -33.11
C LEU A 234 5.93 -10.07 -32.30
N GLY A 235 5.28 -9.04 -32.88
CA GLY A 235 4.26 -8.20 -32.22
C GLY A 235 4.78 -6.84 -31.73
N GLY A 236 6.09 -6.62 -31.77
CA GLY A 236 6.77 -5.46 -31.18
C GLY A 236 7.13 -5.72 -29.71
N ALA A 237 8.29 -5.24 -29.26
CA ALA A 237 8.78 -5.49 -27.92
C ALA A 237 8.09 -4.61 -26.86
N ASP A 238 7.62 -5.20 -25.77
CA ASP A 238 7.16 -4.48 -24.57
C ASP A 238 8.30 -3.74 -23.89
N LEU A 239 9.51 -4.31 -23.96
CA LEU A 239 10.74 -3.73 -23.42
C LEU A 239 11.92 -3.98 -24.34
N ILE A 240 12.66 -2.91 -24.67
CA ILE A 240 14.01 -3.03 -25.26
C ILE A 240 15.03 -2.61 -24.20
N VAL A 241 15.81 -3.58 -23.72
CA VAL A 241 16.94 -3.35 -22.79
C VAL A 241 18.17 -3.02 -23.62
N GLN A 242 18.49 -1.73 -23.69
CA GLN A 242 19.67 -1.22 -24.37
C GLN A 242 20.91 -1.44 -23.50
N THR A 243 21.93 -2.13 -24.04
CA THR A 243 23.18 -2.40 -23.29
C THR A 243 24.47 -2.16 -24.08
N ALA A 244 24.40 -1.98 -25.40
CA ALA A 244 25.57 -1.65 -26.22
C ALA A 244 25.63 -0.13 -26.54
N PRO A 245 26.78 0.54 -26.32
CA PRO A 245 26.89 1.99 -26.45
C PRO A 245 27.03 2.43 -27.91
N ASN A 246 25.90 2.56 -28.63
CA ASN A 246 25.87 3.06 -30.02
C ASN A 246 24.60 3.90 -30.27
N PRO A 247 24.68 5.25 -30.26
CA PRO A 247 23.54 6.15 -30.48
C PRO A 247 22.69 5.85 -31.73
N GLU A 248 23.33 5.57 -32.86
CA GLU A 248 22.64 5.37 -34.16
C GLU A 248 21.75 4.13 -34.17
N VAL A 249 22.16 3.08 -33.46
CA VAL A 249 21.34 1.87 -33.28
C VAL A 249 20.20 2.16 -32.32
N ILE A 250 20.48 2.83 -31.20
CA ILE A 250 19.51 3.08 -30.12
C ILE A 250 18.32 3.90 -30.61
N SER A 251 18.57 4.95 -31.40
CA SER A 251 17.54 5.78 -32.04
C SER A 251 16.47 4.96 -32.76
N LYS A 252 16.90 3.96 -33.55
CA LYS A 252 16.04 3.16 -34.43
C LYS A 252 15.19 2.15 -33.65
N LEU A 253 15.67 1.66 -32.51
CA LEU A 253 14.99 0.62 -31.71
C LEU A 253 13.59 1.03 -31.24
N VAL A 254 13.29 2.32 -31.08
CA VAL A 254 11.94 2.82 -30.77
C VAL A 254 10.90 2.35 -31.80
N GLY A 255 11.30 2.16 -33.06
CA GLY A 255 10.44 1.60 -34.10
C GLY A 255 10.01 0.15 -33.85
N GLY A 256 10.83 -0.65 -33.14
CA GLY A 256 10.60 -2.06 -32.84
C GLY A 256 9.90 -2.32 -31.49
N LEU A 257 9.54 -1.27 -30.75
CA LEU A 257 8.66 -1.38 -29.58
C LEU A 257 7.21 -1.65 -29.99
N GLY A 258 6.48 -2.41 -29.17
CA GLY A 258 5.03 -2.53 -29.23
C GLY A 258 4.31 -1.25 -28.78
N ALA A 259 2.98 -1.27 -28.79
CA ALA A 259 2.18 -0.16 -28.25
C ALA A 259 2.29 -0.13 -26.70
N GLY A 260 2.60 1.04 -26.13
CA GLY A 260 2.93 1.16 -24.70
C GLY A 260 4.34 0.65 -24.32
N GLY A 261 5.10 0.13 -25.28
CA GLY A 261 6.43 -0.45 -25.06
C GLY A 261 7.49 0.58 -24.63
N LYS A 262 8.53 0.11 -23.95
CA LYS A 262 9.53 0.95 -23.26
C LYS A 262 10.95 0.65 -23.74
N LEU A 263 11.75 1.68 -24.05
CA LEU A 263 13.21 1.53 -24.23
C LEU A 263 13.91 1.86 -22.90
N LEU A 264 14.57 0.87 -22.32
CA LEU A 264 15.37 1.01 -21.10
C LEU A 264 16.85 1.18 -21.47
N SER A 265 17.37 2.38 -21.28
CA SER A 265 18.76 2.77 -21.51
C SER A 265 19.62 2.47 -20.28
N LEU A 266 20.61 1.59 -20.42
CA LEU A 266 21.55 1.19 -19.35
C LEU A 266 23.03 1.42 -19.69
N ALA A 267 23.39 1.77 -20.93
CA ALA A 267 24.75 2.22 -21.24
C ALA A 267 24.74 3.74 -21.52
N PRO A 268 25.55 4.54 -20.79
CA PRO A 268 25.65 5.98 -21.05
C PRO A 268 26.29 6.23 -22.42
N VAL A 269 25.60 7.01 -23.26
CA VAL A 269 26.02 7.31 -24.66
C VAL A 269 25.92 8.80 -25.02
N GLY A 270 25.64 9.66 -24.05
CA GLY A 270 25.32 11.07 -24.30
C GLY A 270 23.96 11.23 -25.00
N ASN A 271 23.89 12.20 -25.91
CA ASN A 271 22.65 12.57 -26.61
C ASN A 271 22.26 11.52 -27.67
N VAL A 272 21.00 11.09 -27.66
CA VAL A 272 20.39 10.25 -28.69
C VAL A 272 19.14 10.94 -29.21
N ALA A 273 19.03 11.09 -30.53
CA ALA A 273 17.82 11.59 -31.18
C ALA A 273 16.79 10.46 -31.34
N PHE A 274 15.50 10.79 -31.17
CA PHE A 274 14.40 9.83 -31.31
C PHE A 274 13.26 10.46 -32.12
N ASP A 275 12.52 9.62 -32.86
CA ASP A 275 11.31 10.05 -33.55
C ASP A 275 10.17 10.24 -32.52
N SER A 276 9.79 11.51 -32.31
CA SER A 276 8.68 11.87 -31.42
C SER A 276 7.32 11.43 -31.96
N VAL A 277 7.15 11.28 -33.28
CA VAL A 277 5.91 10.79 -33.88
C VAL A 277 5.74 9.30 -33.58
N ALA A 278 6.79 8.49 -33.73
CA ALA A 278 6.78 7.09 -33.31
C ALA A 278 6.51 6.92 -31.81
N LEU A 279 7.04 7.80 -30.96
CA LEU A 279 6.75 7.78 -29.52
C LEU A 279 5.27 8.09 -29.23
N ILE A 280 4.74 9.19 -29.77
CA ILE A 280 3.36 9.65 -29.55
C ILE A 280 2.34 8.65 -30.09
N LEU A 281 2.46 8.24 -31.35
CA LEU A 281 1.49 7.33 -31.99
C LEU A 281 1.50 5.91 -31.40
N GLY A 282 2.63 5.48 -30.83
CA GLY A 282 2.74 4.19 -30.15
C GLY A 282 2.45 4.23 -28.65
N GLY A 283 2.28 5.40 -28.03
CA GLY A 283 2.25 5.54 -26.58
C GLY A 283 3.54 5.05 -25.89
N LYS A 284 4.67 5.09 -26.59
CA LYS A 284 5.94 4.47 -26.19
C LYS A 284 6.74 5.39 -25.28
N SER A 285 7.57 4.81 -24.41
CA SER A 285 8.42 5.58 -23.49
C SER A 285 9.91 5.21 -23.58
N ILE A 286 10.75 6.11 -23.06
CA ILE A 286 12.20 5.91 -22.94
C ILE A 286 12.58 6.20 -21.49
N HIS A 287 13.29 5.28 -20.85
CA HIS A 287 13.69 5.35 -19.45
C HIS A 287 15.19 5.09 -19.30
N GLY A 288 15.83 5.80 -18.36
CA GLY A 288 17.11 5.36 -17.79
C GLY A 288 16.89 4.87 -16.36
N TRP A 289 17.76 3.98 -15.88
CA TRP A 289 17.77 3.56 -14.48
C TRP A 289 19.21 3.42 -13.96
N ALA A 290 19.49 3.97 -12.77
CA ALA A 290 20.78 3.82 -12.12
C ALA A 290 20.83 2.53 -11.28
N SER A 291 21.94 1.79 -11.40
CA SER A 291 22.33 0.57 -10.66
C SER A 291 21.35 0.12 -9.55
N GLY A 292 21.54 0.59 -8.32
CA GLY A 292 20.69 0.29 -7.18
C GLY A 292 21.33 0.71 -5.86
N HIS A 293 20.63 0.47 -4.76
CA HIS A 293 21.18 0.59 -3.40
C HIS A 293 21.52 -0.80 -2.81
N SER A 294 21.99 -0.83 -1.56
CA SER A 294 22.42 -2.05 -0.86
C SER A 294 21.42 -3.21 -0.97
N LEU A 295 20.18 -3.01 -0.52
CA LEU A 295 19.11 -4.01 -0.62
C LEU A 295 18.77 -4.45 -2.07
N ASP A 296 18.81 -3.55 -3.07
CA ASP A 296 18.59 -3.96 -4.48
C ASP A 296 19.66 -4.98 -4.93
N SER A 297 20.90 -4.81 -4.47
CA SER A 297 22.03 -5.70 -4.77
C SER A 297 21.91 -7.03 -4.04
N GLU A 298 21.47 -7.04 -2.77
CA GLU A 298 21.16 -8.29 -2.05
C GLU A 298 20.05 -9.09 -2.75
N GLU A 299 19.01 -8.42 -3.23
CA GLU A 299 17.93 -9.06 -3.98
C GLU A 299 18.40 -9.58 -5.34
N ALA A 300 19.26 -8.85 -6.06
CA ALA A 300 19.85 -9.29 -7.32
C ALA A 300 20.73 -10.54 -7.12
N ILE A 301 21.58 -10.57 -6.09
CA ILE A 301 22.42 -11.72 -5.75
C ILE A 301 21.56 -12.91 -5.32
N ARG A 302 20.55 -12.71 -4.47
CA ARG A 302 19.63 -13.77 -4.03
C ARG A 302 18.84 -14.36 -5.19
N PHE A 303 18.37 -13.52 -6.12
CA PHE A 303 17.70 -13.99 -7.34
C PHE A 303 18.66 -14.79 -8.22
N ALA A 304 19.90 -14.31 -8.41
CA ALA A 304 20.89 -15.01 -9.20
C ALA A 304 21.25 -16.39 -8.61
N GLN A 305 21.46 -16.47 -7.29
CA GLN A 305 21.68 -17.72 -6.56
C GLN A 305 20.48 -18.68 -6.69
N THR A 306 19.25 -18.17 -6.53
CA THR A 306 18.01 -18.97 -6.62
C THR A 306 17.78 -19.55 -8.01
N HIS A 307 18.13 -18.81 -9.07
CA HIS A 307 17.86 -19.18 -10.46
C HIS A 307 19.10 -19.69 -11.23
N ASN A 308 20.23 -19.90 -10.53
CA ASN A 308 21.53 -20.29 -11.09
C ASN A 308 21.99 -19.38 -12.26
N ILE A 309 21.75 -18.08 -12.13
CA ILE A 309 22.25 -17.05 -13.06
C ILE A 309 23.72 -16.81 -12.72
N LYS A 310 24.60 -16.89 -13.73
CA LYS A 310 26.04 -16.71 -13.54
C LYS A 310 26.56 -15.53 -14.34
N CYS A 311 27.37 -14.71 -13.68
CA CYS A 311 28.27 -13.79 -14.36
C CYS A 311 29.48 -14.59 -14.86
N MET A 312 29.81 -14.48 -16.15
CA MET A 312 31.04 -15.09 -16.67
C MET A 312 32.22 -14.14 -16.43
N VAL A 313 33.20 -14.60 -15.67
CA VAL A 313 34.31 -13.75 -15.18
C VAL A 313 35.68 -14.26 -15.61
N GLU A 314 36.55 -13.32 -15.99
CA GLU A 314 37.98 -13.54 -16.17
C GLU A 314 38.72 -13.01 -14.94
N LYS A 315 39.36 -13.91 -14.19
CA LYS A 315 40.04 -13.59 -12.93
C LYS A 315 41.49 -13.18 -13.19
N TYR A 316 41.87 -12.01 -12.73
CA TYR A 316 43.23 -11.44 -12.81
C TYR A 316 43.81 -11.31 -11.40
N PRO A 317 45.07 -11.70 -11.15
CA PRO A 317 45.76 -11.34 -9.91
C PRO A 317 45.78 -9.83 -9.72
N PHE A 318 45.71 -9.34 -8.47
CA PHE A 318 45.70 -7.89 -8.20
C PHE A 318 46.90 -7.13 -8.82
N SER A 319 48.07 -7.77 -8.90
CA SER A 319 49.28 -7.24 -9.57
C SER A 319 49.11 -6.98 -11.07
N ASP A 320 48.13 -7.62 -11.71
CA ASP A 320 47.86 -7.56 -13.15
C ASP A 320 46.72 -6.56 -13.49
N VAL A 321 46.38 -5.65 -12.57
CA VAL A 321 45.30 -4.65 -12.74
C VAL A 321 45.35 -3.88 -14.07
N GLN A 322 46.52 -3.42 -14.52
CA GLN A 322 46.64 -2.74 -15.82
C GLN A 322 46.26 -3.69 -16.97
N LYS A 323 46.67 -4.97 -16.93
CA LYS A 323 46.27 -5.97 -17.94
C LYS A 323 44.76 -6.24 -17.91
N ALA A 324 44.14 -6.21 -16.73
CA ALA A 324 42.69 -6.35 -16.58
C ALA A 324 41.93 -5.16 -17.19
N VAL A 325 42.47 -3.94 -17.05
CA VAL A 325 41.95 -2.73 -17.69
C VAL A 325 42.19 -2.74 -19.21
N ASP A 326 43.40 -3.04 -19.67
CA ASP A 326 43.74 -3.12 -21.09
C ASP A 326 42.88 -4.17 -21.82
N SER A 327 42.65 -5.32 -21.16
CA SER A 327 41.75 -6.37 -21.62
C SER A 327 40.32 -5.84 -21.78
N LEU A 328 39.77 -5.16 -20.76
CA LEU A 328 38.43 -4.56 -20.81
C LEU A 328 38.30 -3.54 -21.95
N VAL A 329 39.25 -2.59 -22.05
CA VAL A 329 39.29 -1.55 -23.08
C VAL A 329 39.39 -2.15 -24.49
N SER A 330 40.05 -3.31 -24.65
CA SER A 330 40.12 -4.01 -25.92
C SER A 330 38.79 -4.63 -26.41
N GLY A 331 37.75 -4.65 -25.55
CA GLY A 331 36.41 -5.18 -25.89
C GLY A 331 36.33 -6.70 -26.06
N LYS A 332 37.38 -7.43 -25.68
CA LYS A 332 37.51 -8.89 -25.84
C LYS A 332 36.95 -9.78 -24.71
N PRO A 333 36.80 -9.33 -23.44
CA PRO A 333 36.37 -10.22 -22.36
C PRO A 333 35.04 -10.93 -22.54
N ARG A 334 34.93 -12.10 -21.91
CA ARG A 334 33.74 -12.95 -21.87
C ARG A 334 33.34 -13.27 -20.42
N PHE A 335 32.83 -12.32 -19.64
CA PHE A 335 32.35 -10.98 -20.03
C PHE A 335 32.72 -9.86 -19.05
N ARG A 336 33.36 -10.18 -17.92
CA ARG A 336 33.72 -9.24 -16.86
C ARG A 336 35.09 -9.59 -16.31
N ASN A 337 35.97 -8.59 -16.21
CA ASN A 337 37.29 -8.77 -15.63
C ASN A 337 37.20 -8.52 -14.12
N VAL A 338 37.87 -9.34 -13.31
CA VAL A 338 37.80 -9.26 -11.85
C VAL A 338 39.19 -9.42 -11.25
N LEU A 339 39.62 -8.46 -10.44
CA LEU A 339 40.84 -8.52 -9.65
C LEU A 339 40.62 -9.46 -8.46
N THR A 340 41.54 -10.39 -8.21
CA THR A 340 41.54 -11.26 -7.03
C THR A 340 42.73 -10.97 -6.13
N MET A 341 42.49 -10.78 -4.83
CA MET A 341 43.49 -10.35 -3.84
C MET A 341 44.32 -11.50 -3.24
N LEU A 342 44.20 -12.72 -3.79
CA LEU A 342 45.00 -13.87 -3.37
C LEU A 342 46.41 -13.80 -3.96
N ALA A 343 47.42 -13.94 -3.10
CA ALA A 343 48.80 -14.14 -3.53
C ALA A 343 49.05 -15.60 -3.91
N HIS A 344 49.94 -15.86 -4.85
CA HIS A 344 50.51 -17.19 -5.06
C HIS A 344 51.33 -17.58 -3.80
N GLY A 345 50.82 -18.49 -2.96
CA GLY A 345 51.58 -18.84 -1.74
C GLY A 345 50.98 -19.82 -0.73
N GLU A 346 49.70 -20.20 -0.79
CA GLU A 346 49.13 -21.18 0.16
C GLU A 346 48.65 -22.45 -0.57
N HIS A 347 49.43 -23.52 -0.43
CA HIS A 347 49.01 -24.88 -0.79
C HIS A 347 48.13 -25.44 0.33
N GLU A 348 46.84 -25.66 0.07
CA GLU A 348 46.10 -26.66 0.85
C GLU A 348 46.67 -28.06 0.54
N SER A 349 47.05 -28.79 1.59
CA SER A 349 47.81 -30.03 1.50
C SER A 349 46.92 -31.25 1.23
N ALA A 350 46.42 -31.36 0.00
CA ALA A 350 46.00 -32.65 -0.54
C ALA A 350 47.21 -33.62 -0.51
N THR A 351 47.12 -34.67 0.29
CA THR A 351 48.21 -35.64 0.46
C THR A 351 48.39 -36.47 -0.80
N SER A 352 49.63 -36.52 -1.31
CA SER A 352 49.96 -37.23 -2.54
C SER A 352 50.15 -38.73 -2.32
N ALA A 353 49.71 -39.52 -3.30
CA ALA A 353 50.05 -40.93 -3.41
C ALA A 353 50.08 -41.36 -4.90
N ASN A 354 51.26 -41.21 -5.53
CA ASN A 354 51.72 -41.88 -6.76
C ASN A 354 50.99 -41.46 -8.07
N ASN A 355 51.70 -40.92 -9.07
CA ASN A 355 52.48 -41.62 -10.12
C ASN A 355 51.57 -42.42 -11.09
N GLU A 356 51.76 -42.38 -12.42
CA GLU A 356 52.93 -41.98 -13.23
C GLU A 356 52.52 -41.38 -14.60
N ASP A 357 53.46 -40.67 -15.23
CA ASP A 357 53.67 -40.38 -16.68
C ASP A 357 52.54 -39.98 -17.66
N GLY A 358 52.87 -39.01 -18.54
CA GLY A 358 52.90 -39.33 -19.99
C GLY A 358 51.90 -38.68 -20.96
N ASP A 359 52.05 -37.36 -21.21
CA ASP A 359 51.82 -36.65 -22.50
C ASP A 359 50.51 -36.74 -23.34
N ALA A 360 50.26 -35.62 -24.03
CA ALA A 360 49.58 -35.48 -25.34
C ALA A 360 48.07 -35.84 -25.53
N VAL A 361 47.22 -34.84 -25.28
CA VAL A 361 46.13 -34.32 -26.17
C VAL A 361 45.49 -35.27 -27.21
N MET A 362 44.19 -35.62 -27.04
CA MET A 362 43.10 -35.21 -27.97
C MET A 362 41.68 -35.79 -27.64
N SER A 363 40.78 -34.89 -27.21
CA SER A 363 39.42 -34.67 -27.78
C SER A 363 38.28 -35.72 -27.73
N PHE A 364 37.07 -35.14 -27.68
CA PHE A 364 35.77 -35.61 -28.19
C PHE A 364 34.89 -36.63 -27.40
N HIS A 365 33.64 -36.18 -27.21
CA HIS A 365 32.37 -36.90 -27.14
C HIS A 365 32.27 -38.23 -26.37
N SER A 366 31.31 -38.27 -25.43
CA SER A 366 29.96 -38.75 -25.81
C SER A 366 28.86 -38.32 -24.81
N THR A 367 27.62 -38.55 -25.23
CA THR A 367 26.36 -38.16 -24.60
C THR A 367 26.11 -38.80 -23.23
N TRP A 368 25.65 -38.00 -22.27
CA TRP A 368 24.92 -38.51 -21.11
C TRP A 368 23.48 -38.90 -21.48
N THR A 369 22.98 -39.97 -20.88
CA THR A 369 21.55 -40.13 -20.54
C THR A 369 21.45 -40.43 -19.04
N VAL A 370 20.34 -40.01 -18.43
CA VAL A 370 20.20 -39.92 -16.96
C VAL A 370 19.25 -40.99 -16.45
N SER A 371 19.59 -41.60 -15.32
CA SER A 371 18.61 -42.17 -14.39
C SER A 371 19.06 -42.01 -12.95
N ASP A 372 18.41 -41.13 -12.20
CA ASP A 372 18.34 -41.24 -10.75
C ASP A 372 17.67 -42.58 -10.37
N LYS A 373 18.04 -43.20 -9.23
CA LYS A 373 17.22 -43.07 -8.01
C LYS A 373 17.79 -43.74 -6.76
N THR A 374 17.15 -43.34 -5.67
CA THR A 374 17.31 -43.67 -4.24
C THR A 374 17.15 -45.16 -3.88
N PRO A 375 17.59 -45.58 -2.68
CA PRO A 375 17.12 -46.81 -2.01
C PRO A 375 15.62 -46.68 -1.61
N ASP A 376 14.90 -47.71 -1.13
CA ASP A 376 15.32 -49.06 -0.67
C ASP A 376 14.23 -50.15 -0.94
N ASP A 377 14.45 -51.37 -0.44
CA ASP A 377 13.46 -52.44 -0.13
C ASP A 377 12.72 -53.19 -1.27
N GLY A 378 13.37 -54.25 -1.79
CA GLY A 378 12.98 -55.64 -1.50
C GLY A 378 11.65 -56.29 -2.00
N ARG A 379 11.79 -57.13 -3.06
CA ARG A 379 11.11 -58.43 -3.35
C ARG A 379 9.79 -58.52 -4.18
N ASP A 380 9.96 -59.19 -5.33
CA ASP A 380 9.22 -60.36 -5.86
C ASP A 380 7.78 -60.27 -6.44
N GLY A 381 7.72 -60.21 -7.79
CA GLY A 381 6.86 -61.08 -8.65
C GLY A 381 5.52 -60.54 -9.21
N GLN A 382 4.98 -61.03 -10.35
CA GLN A 382 5.54 -61.84 -11.47
C GLN A 382 4.52 -61.92 -12.66
N TYR A 383 4.99 -62.08 -13.93
CA TYR A 383 4.21 -62.47 -15.16
C TYR A 383 3.17 -61.44 -15.73
N SER A 384 2.71 -61.42 -17.01
CA SER A 384 2.95 -62.24 -18.24
C SER A 384 2.42 -61.61 -19.57
N HIS A 385 3.17 -61.77 -20.69
CA HIS A 385 2.78 -61.95 -22.14
C HIS A 385 1.96 -60.95 -23.03
N ASP A 386 2.59 -60.54 -24.16
CA ASP A 386 2.24 -60.77 -25.60
C ASP A 386 1.31 -59.92 -26.54
N LEU A 387 1.87 -59.67 -27.75
CA LEU A 387 1.30 -59.60 -29.14
C LEU A 387 0.34 -58.44 -29.58
N VAL A 388 0.14 -58.08 -30.87
CA VAL A 388 1.00 -57.82 -32.08
C VAL A 388 0.12 -57.36 -33.30
N GLN A 389 0.71 -56.77 -34.38
CA GLN A 389 0.12 -56.48 -35.74
C GLN A 389 -0.96 -55.36 -35.86
N GLN A 390 -1.24 -54.68 -37.00
CA GLN A 390 -0.55 -54.26 -38.27
C GLN A 390 -1.37 -53.00 -38.80
N GLU A 391 -1.34 -52.36 -39.99
CA GLU A 391 -0.80 -52.51 -41.37
C GLU A 391 -0.73 -51.11 -42.09
N GLU A 392 -0.21 -51.02 -43.35
CA GLU A 392 -0.06 -49.80 -44.20
C GLU A 392 -0.26 -50.15 -45.71
N PRO A 393 0.31 -49.52 -46.79
CA PRO A 393 0.87 -48.15 -47.07
C PRO A 393 0.44 -47.53 -48.46
N LEU A 394 1.21 -46.56 -49.01
CA LEU A 394 1.39 -46.14 -50.46
C LEU A 394 0.43 -45.06 -51.07
N VAL A 395 0.78 -44.19 -52.06
CA VAL A 395 2.05 -43.79 -52.76
C VAL A 395 1.92 -42.44 -53.53
N GLY A 396 3.02 -41.70 -53.83
CA GLY A 396 3.07 -40.65 -54.88
C GLY A 396 4.40 -39.83 -55.01
N PHE A 397 4.83 -39.48 -56.24
CA PHE A 397 6.04 -38.68 -56.61
C PHE A 397 5.69 -37.63 -57.72
N ALA A 398 6.52 -36.85 -58.45
CA ALA A 398 7.95 -36.71 -58.83
C ALA A 398 8.16 -35.31 -59.52
N THR A 399 9.31 -34.70 -59.90
CA THR A 399 10.79 -34.74 -59.66
C THR A 399 11.42 -33.42 -60.23
N ASP A 400 12.76 -33.23 -60.14
CA ASP A 400 13.61 -32.27 -60.93
C ASP A 400 13.44 -30.74 -60.65
N GLY A 401 14.36 -29.80 -60.97
CA GLY A 401 15.78 -29.81 -61.43
C GLY A 401 16.13 -28.57 -62.31
N ALA A 402 17.36 -28.02 -62.44
CA ALA A 402 18.63 -28.05 -61.66
C ALA A 402 19.68 -27.03 -62.23
N VAL A 403 20.87 -26.90 -61.59
CA VAL A 403 22.23 -26.56 -62.17
C VAL A 403 22.72 -25.09 -62.41
N SER A 404 24.03 -24.87 -62.07
CA SER A 404 25.05 -23.89 -62.60
C SER A 404 25.13 -22.42 -62.12
N ASP A 405 26.28 -21.71 -62.09
CA ASP A 405 27.69 -22.03 -61.65
C ASP A 405 28.59 -20.73 -61.59
N ARG A 406 29.73 -20.79 -60.87
CA ARG A 406 31.06 -20.11 -61.07
C ARG A 406 31.32 -18.56 -61.15
N LEU A 407 32.25 -18.13 -60.26
CA LEU A 407 33.58 -17.45 -60.48
C LEU A 407 33.83 -15.91 -60.58
N GLN A 408 34.67 -15.44 -59.63
CA GLN A 408 35.93 -14.63 -59.74
C GLN A 408 36.00 -13.10 -60.02
N LEU A 409 36.86 -12.45 -59.21
CA LEU A 409 37.77 -11.29 -59.46
C LEU A 409 37.17 -9.93 -59.88
N GLY A 410 37.70 -8.75 -59.50
CA GLY A 410 38.78 -8.42 -58.53
C GLY A 410 39.46 -7.06 -58.83
N GLN A 411 39.94 -6.33 -57.79
CA GLN A 411 40.78 -5.10 -57.89
C GLN A 411 40.10 -3.83 -58.50
N SER A 412 40.57 -2.56 -58.34
CA SER A 412 41.71 -1.92 -57.64
C SER A 412 41.48 -0.39 -57.45
N THR A 413 42.22 0.26 -56.51
CA THR A 413 42.58 1.72 -56.45
C THR A 413 41.45 2.76 -56.22
N GLN A 414 41.66 3.98 -55.68
CA GLN A 414 42.90 4.73 -55.32
C GLN A 414 42.66 5.75 -54.17
N MET A 415 43.72 6.18 -53.46
CA MET A 415 43.78 7.43 -52.67
C MET A 415 44.69 8.46 -53.37
N PRO A 416 44.56 9.77 -53.09
CA PRO A 416 45.41 10.48 -52.10
C PRO A 416 44.56 11.23 -51.02
N ALA A 417 45.01 11.71 -49.86
CA ALA A 417 46.27 12.34 -49.39
C ALA A 417 46.43 13.83 -49.81
N THR A 418 46.93 14.79 -49.01
CA THR A 418 47.31 14.90 -47.57
C THR A 418 47.40 16.41 -47.18
N ASP A 419 47.92 16.74 -45.99
CA ASP A 419 48.71 17.95 -45.66
C ASP A 419 48.05 19.30 -45.24
N THR A 420 48.04 19.57 -43.92
CA THR A 420 48.87 20.56 -43.15
C THR A 420 49.18 21.99 -43.69
N PRO A 421 49.58 22.99 -42.84
CA PRO A 421 49.50 23.14 -41.37
C PRO A 421 49.18 24.59 -40.84
N ASP A 422 49.35 24.78 -39.51
CA ASP A 422 50.03 25.90 -38.82
C ASP A 422 49.34 27.18 -38.26
N ILE A 423 49.39 27.25 -36.91
CA ILE A 423 49.96 28.33 -36.05
C ILE A 423 49.39 29.77 -36.11
N SER A 424 48.84 30.22 -34.98
CA SER A 424 49.43 31.34 -34.19
C SER A 424 48.88 31.39 -32.75
N THR A 425 49.66 31.97 -31.83
CA THR A 425 49.39 31.95 -30.37
C THR A 425 49.62 33.31 -29.69
N SER A 426 48.63 33.76 -28.91
CA SER A 426 48.79 34.67 -27.76
C SER A 426 47.58 34.44 -26.82
N ALA A 427 47.66 34.31 -25.48
CA ALA A 427 48.54 34.79 -24.40
C ALA A 427 47.90 35.92 -23.54
N MET A 428 46.99 35.51 -22.63
CA MET A 428 46.71 36.07 -21.29
C MET A 428 46.27 37.57 -21.15
N PRO A 429 45.70 38.02 -20.00
CA PRO A 429 45.61 37.38 -18.68
C PRO A 429 44.21 37.32 -18.02
N LEU A 430 44.17 36.72 -16.82
CA LEU A 430 43.11 36.91 -15.81
C LEU A 430 43.11 38.36 -15.26
N PRO A 431 41.99 38.79 -14.66
CA PRO A 431 42.08 39.46 -13.37
C PRO A 431 41.13 38.87 -12.31
N SER A 432 41.58 38.89 -11.06
CA SER A 432 40.77 38.68 -9.86
C SER A 432 40.75 39.97 -9.04
N SER A 433 39.57 40.44 -8.63
CA SER A 433 39.41 41.49 -7.62
C SER A 433 38.07 41.31 -6.87
N TYR A 434 37.94 41.96 -5.71
CA TYR A 434 37.11 41.49 -4.59
C TYR A 434 36.64 42.69 -3.73
N LEU A 435 35.69 42.44 -2.82
CA LEU A 435 35.28 43.24 -1.63
C LEU A 435 34.14 44.28 -1.73
N HIS A 436 33.19 44.09 -0.80
CA HIS A 436 32.39 45.03 0.01
C HIS A 436 31.67 46.27 -0.57
N LEU A 437 30.39 46.41 -0.16
CA LEU A 437 29.75 47.51 0.61
C LEU A 437 28.23 47.19 0.70
N ASP A 438 27.47 47.52 1.75
CA ASP A 438 27.78 47.59 3.19
C ASP A 438 26.47 47.39 3.99
N SER A 439 26.55 47.41 5.32
CA SER A 439 25.43 47.38 6.26
C SER A 439 24.90 48.77 6.65
N GLN A 440 23.78 48.77 7.39
CA GLN A 440 23.13 49.89 8.09
C GLN A 440 22.08 50.73 7.33
N HIS A 441 20.85 50.66 7.85
CA HIS A 441 20.22 51.86 8.41
C HIS A 441 19.39 51.48 9.65
N GLU A 442 19.98 51.64 10.84
CA GLU A 442 19.20 51.80 12.07
C GLU A 442 18.84 53.28 12.26
N ALA A 443 17.67 53.55 12.86
CA ALA A 443 17.33 54.84 13.44
C ALA A 443 16.37 54.61 14.62
N THR A 444 16.91 54.65 15.84
CA THR A 444 16.16 54.51 17.10
C THR A 444 15.38 55.78 17.47
N LEU A 445 14.32 55.61 18.26
CA LEU A 445 13.82 56.44 19.40
C LEU A 445 12.28 56.23 19.50
N SER A 446 11.58 56.06 20.63
CA SER A 446 11.85 55.65 22.02
C SER A 446 10.63 56.12 22.87
N VAL A 447 10.24 55.33 23.88
CA VAL A 447 9.72 55.82 25.18
C VAL A 447 8.22 56.25 25.34
N HIS A 448 7.66 55.77 26.47
CA HIS A 448 6.52 56.23 27.31
C HIS A 448 5.04 55.79 27.12
N HIS A 449 4.55 55.17 28.21
CA HIS A 449 3.29 55.40 28.96
C HIS A 449 1.91 54.82 28.54
N GLN A 450 1.46 53.84 29.34
CA GLN A 450 0.10 53.77 29.94
C GLN A 450 -0.19 55.05 30.80
N PRO A 451 -1.46 55.43 31.14
CA PRO A 451 -2.60 54.53 31.40
C PRO A 451 -4.06 55.00 31.12
N ALA A 452 -4.99 54.06 31.31
CA ALA A 452 -6.33 54.15 31.96
C ALA A 452 -7.49 55.06 31.48
N ALA A 453 -8.68 54.41 31.43
CA ALA A 453 -10.03 54.91 31.75
C ALA A 453 -10.70 55.94 30.79
N ALA A 454 -12.02 56.23 30.86
CA ALA A 454 -13.07 55.84 31.82
C ALA A 454 -14.49 55.83 31.22
N THR A 455 -15.44 55.11 31.86
CA THR A 455 -16.93 55.36 31.89
C THR A 455 -17.72 55.39 30.56
N LEU A 456 -18.89 54.75 30.44
CA LEU A 456 -20.11 55.07 31.21
C LEU A 456 -21.08 53.88 31.43
N HIS A 457 -21.78 53.96 32.56
CA HIS A 457 -22.91 53.17 33.05
C HIS A 457 -23.92 54.17 33.67
N PRO A 458 -25.16 53.82 34.07
CA PRO A 458 -26.04 52.70 33.68
C PRO A 458 -27.52 53.19 33.48
N ARG A 459 -28.51 52.31 33.76
CA ARG A 459 -29.99 52.47 33.89
C ARG A 459 -30.80 52.04 32.65
N GLY A 460 -31.88 51.25 32.80
CA GLY A 460 -32.39 50.59 34.01
C GLY A 460 -33.64 49.72 33.78
N SER A 461 -34.09 49.05 34.86
CA SER A 461 -35.49 48.67 35.24
C SER A 461 -36.65 48.87 34.24
N SER A 462 -37.64 47.98 34.11
CA SER A 462 -37.97 46.71 34.81
C SER A 462 -39.10 45.98 34.00
N ASP A 463 -39.99 45.07 34.44
CA ASP A 463 -40.43 44.58 35.76
C ASP A 463 -41.13 43.18 35.70
N GLN A 464 -41.74 42.74 36.81
CA GLN A 464 -42.30 41.40 37.05
C GLN A 464 -43.78 41.19 36.66
N ALA A 465 -44.16 39.91 36.48
CA ALA A 465 -45.50 39.39 36.85
C ALA A 465 -45.42 37.88 37.17
N HIS A 466 -46.26 37.38 38.08
CA HIS A 466 -46.20 36.00 38.62
C HIS A 466 -47.22 35.04 37.96
N SER A 467 -46.95 33.73 38.10
CA SER A 467 -48.02 32.74 38.36
C SER A 467 -47.51 31.66 39.33
N THR A 468 -48.43 31.01 40.04
CA THR A 468 -48.16 29.97 41.06
C THR A 468 -49.04 28.74 40.82
N VAL A 469 -48.46 27.55 40.93
CA VAL A 469 -49.17 26.25 40.93
C VAL A 469 -48.57 25.35 42.03
N ASP A 470 -49.35 24.38 42.48
CA ASP A 470 -49.28 23.76 43.81
C ASP A 470 -48.32 22.56 43.93
N LYS A 471 -48.10 22.10 45.18
CA LYS A 471 -47.29 20.94 45.54
C LYS A 471 -48.13 19.66 45.68
N SER A 472 -47.60 18.51 45.26
CA SER A 472 -47.92 17.24 45.92
C SER A 472 -46.77 16.24 45.87
N VAL A 473 -46.34 15.81 47.07
CA VAL A 473 -45.55 14.61 47.45
C VAL A 473 -44.26 14.28 46.68
N THR A 474 -43.15 14.26 47.42
CA THR A 474 -41.83 13.76 47.00
C THR A 474 -41.68 12.24 47.15
N TRP A 475 -40.80 11.66 46.33
CA TRP A 475 -40.05 10.43 46.65
C TRP A 475 -38.60 10.59 46.16
N ASP A 476 -37.75 11.15 47.02
CA ASP A 476 -36.31 11.09 46.85
C ASP A 476 -35.80 9.70 47.27
N LEU A 477 -34.98 9.05 46.43
CA LEU A 477 -33.76 8.31 46.82
C LEU A 477 -33.11 7.59 45.62
N LEU A 478 -31.79 7.33 45.73
CA LEU A 478 -30.95 6.53 44.82
C LEU A 478 -30.66 7.11 43.42
N TYR A 479 -29.89 8.21 43.39
CA TYR A 479 -28.95 8.50 42.30
C TYR A 479 -27.54 8.01 42.67
N GLY A 480 -26.72 7.62 41.68
CA GLY A 480 -25.30 7.27 41.85
C GLY A 480 -24.49 7.61 40.58
N ASN A 481 -23.38 8.35 40.73
CA ASN A 481 -22.65 9.00 39.63
C ASN A 481 -21.18 8.53 39.54
N ASP A 482 -20.94 7.25 39.23
CA ASP A 482 -19.60 6.66 39.35
C ASP A 482 -18.70 6.65 38.10
N LEU A 483 -19.17 7.18 36.96
CA LEU A 483 -18.35 7.37 35.74
C LEU A 483 -17.86 8.81 35.50
N ASP A 484 -18.42 9.80 36.21
CA ASP A 484 -18.10 11.23 36.03
C ASP A 484 -16.68 11.60 36.52
N LEU A 485 -16.07 10.78 37.38
CA LEU A 485 -14.74 11.01 37.96
C LEU A 485 -13.62 10.86 36.91
N LEU A 486 -13.60 9.75 36.16
CA LEU A 486 -12.59 9.47 35.12
C LEU A 486 -12.46 10.57 34.05
N TRP A 487 -13.53 11.34 33.84
CA TRP A 487 -13.58 12.43 32.87
C TRP A 487 -13.18 13.81 33.43
N ARG A 488 -13.12 13.96 34.76
CA ARG A 488 -12.97 15.26 35.46
C ARG A 488 -11.55 15.64 35.88
N GLU A 489 -10.70 14.70 36.29
CA GLU A 489 -9.47 15.05 37.03
C GLU A 489 -8.36 15.76 36.23
N ILE A 490 -8.50 15.94 34.91
CA ILE A 490 -7.56 16.74 34.11
C ILE A 490 -8.31 17.85 33.37
N GLY A 491 -8.53 18.96 34.08
CA GLY A 491 -9.13 20.18 33.54
C GLY A 491 -9.20 21.29 34.58
N ALA A 492 -8.38 22.34 34.43
CA ALA A 492 -8.40 23.47 35.35
C ALA A 492 -9.69 24.30 35.19
N THR A 493 -10.50 24.33 36.25
CA THR A 493 -11.56 25.32 36.53
C THR A 493 -12.53 25.66 35.40
N SER A 494 -13.54 24.82 35.17
CA SER A 494 -14.93 25.29 34.97
C SER A 494 -15.93 24.15 35.14
N SER A 495 -17.11 24.46 35.68
CA SER A 495 -18.10 23.47 36.11
C SER A 495 -19.32 23.43 35.19
N LEU A 496 -19.41 22.41 34.34
CA LEU A 496 -20.66 21.98 33.70
C LEU A 496 -20.77 20.45 33.78
N SER A 497 -21.83 19.96 34.40
CA SER A 497 -22.25 18.55 34.35
C SER A 497 -23.29 18.38 33.25
N MET A 498 -23.07 17.44 32.33
CA MET A 498 -23.99 17.16 31.21
C MET A 498 -24.41 15.69 31.23
N PRO A 499 -25.71 15.37 31.03
CA PRO A 499 -26.15 13.98 30.86
C PRO A 499 -25.73 13.48 29.48
N SER A 500 -24.82 12.49 29.42
CA SER A 500 -24.29 12.00 28.14
C SER A 500 -25.15 10.89 27.51
N SER A 501 -25.30 10.97 26.19
CA SER A 501 -26.01 9.99 25.35
C SER A 501 -25.26 8.66 25.20
N PHE A 502 -24.07 8.56 25.79
CA PHE A 502 -23.21 7.39 25.79
C PHE A 502 -23.25 6.64 27.13
N GLY A 503 -24.05 7.12 28.10
CA GLY A 503 -24.48 6.34 29.26
C GLY A 503 -25.26 5.08 28.85
N THR A 504 -25.08 3.99 29.58
CA THR A 504 -25.41 2.62 29.16
C THR A 504 -26.89 2.22 29.26
N ASN A 505 -27.81 3.14 28.93
CA ASN A 505 -29.26 2.94 29.11
C ASN A 505 -29.92 2.13 27.98
N TYR A 506 -29.70 0.83 27.98
CA TYR A 506 -30.67 -0.16 27.47
C TYR A 506 -30.95 -1.19 28.59
N PRO A 507 -32.22 -1.53 28.88
CA PRO A 507 -32.57 -2.17 30.15
C PRO A 507 -32.41 -3.70 30.16
N ILE A 508 -31.63 -4.21 31.12
CA ILE A 508 -31.78 -5.56 31.66
C ILE A 508 -32.31 -5.40 33.09
N ASN A 509 -33.50 -5.94 33.36
CA ASN A 509 -34.14 -5.84 34.69
C ASN A 509 -33.44 -6.75 35.71
N LEU A 510 -33.16 -6.24 36.91
CA LEU A 510 -33.13 -7.03 38.15
C LEU A 510 -33.29 -6.14 39.40
N LEU A 511 -33.46 -6.77 40.56
CA LEU A 511 -33.97 -6.14 41.80
C LEU A 511 -32.84 -5.53 42.68
N PRO A 512 -33.16 -4.54 43.55
CA PRO A 512 -32.15 -3.80 44.31
C PRO A 512 -31.68 -4.54 45.58
N ALA A 513 -30.40 -4.38 45.90
CA ALA A 513 -29.81 -4.69 47.21
C ALA A 513 -28.75 -3.63 47.56
N SER A 514 -28.64 -3.29 48.85
CA SER A 514 -27.81 -2.19 49.37
C SER A 514 -26.42 -2.62 49.83
N HIS A 515 -25.44 -1.71 49.73
CA HIS A 515 -24.07 -1.87 50.26
C HIS A 515 -24.02 -2.23 51.75
N PRO A 516 -23.02 -3.03 52.14
CA PRO A 516 -22.14 -2.73 53.28
C PRO A 516 -20.69 -2.43 52.83
N ASP A 517 -19.83 -2.08 53.79
CA ASP A 517 -18.53 -1.42 53.57
C ASP A 517 -17.30 -2.35 53.66
N VAL A 518 -16.15 -1.87 53.18
CA VAL A 518 -14.94 -2.67 52.92
C VAL A 518 -14.11 -2.90 54.19
N SER A 519 -14.48 -3.91 54.99
CA SER A 519 -13.61 -4.45 56.05
C SER A 519 -13.78 -5.94 56.41
N GLU A 520 -14.84 -6.64 55.98
CA GLU A 520 -15.11 -8.05 56.35
C GLU A 520 -14.97 -9.06 55.18
N LEU A 521 -14.04 -8.81 54.26
CA LEU A 521 -13.88 -9.63 53.03
C LEU A 521 -13.36 -11.07 53.27
N ASP A 522 -12.76 -11.36 54.44
CA ASP A 522 -12.04 -12.61 54.73
C ASP A 522 -12.85 -13.71 55.45
N THR A 523 -14.15 -13.55 55.72
CA THR A 523 -14.89 -14.56 56.54
C THR A 523 -16.32 -14.89 56.09
N ALA A 524 -16.94 -14.12 55.18
CA ALA A 524 -18.38 -14.24 54.89
C ALA A 524 -18.77 -15.30 53.82
N MET A 525 -17.82 -15.91 53.10
CA MET A 525 -18.11 -16.77 51.93
C MET A 525 -18.51 -18.23 52.22
N PHE A 526 -18.39 -18.74 53.46
CA PHE A 526 -18.55 -20.18 53.75
C PHE A 526 -19.43 -20.51 54.97
N SER A 527 -20.69 -20.07 55.00
CA SER A 527 -21.68 -20.60 55.96
C SER A 527 -23.15 -20.57 55.52
N ASN A 528 -23.56 -21.56 54.70
CA ASN A 528 -24.80 -22.33 54.94
C ASN A 528 -24.83 -23.59 54.08
N LYS A 529 -25.41 -24.70 54.59
CA LYS A 529 -25.24 -26.05 54.00
C LYS A 529 -26.42 -26.98 54.31
N ARG A 530 -26.87 -27.77 53.32
CA ARG A 530 -27.87 -28.89 53.37
C ARG A 530 -29.32 -28.41 53.53
N HIS A 531 -30.33 -29.00 52.89
CA HIS A 531 -30.68 -30.42 52.67
C HIS A 531 -30.65 -30.85 51.18
N ASP A 532 -30.31 -32.09 50.78
CA ASP A 532 -30.97 -33.42 50.94
C ASP A 532 -32.32 -33.54 50.18
N GLU A 533 -32.64 -34.60 49.40
CA GLU A 533 -32.06 -35.96 49.27
C GLU A 533 -31.93 -36.47 47.78
N SER A 534 -31.47 -37.73 47.64
CA SER A 534 -31.30 -38.61 46.45
C SER A 534 -32.45 -38.65 45.40
N ARG A 535 -32.31 -39.15 44.14
CA ARG A 535 -31.90 -40.54 43.78
C ARG A 535 -31.71 -40.83 42.26
N ASN A 536 -30.70 -41.64 41.93
CA ASN A 536 -30.56 -42.63 40.84
C ASN A 536 -30.86 -42.35 39.33
N THR A 537 -29.78 -42.46 38.53
CA THR A 537 -29.61 -43.26 37.28
C THR A 537 -30.47 -43.02 36.02
N SER A 538 -29.82 -42.54 34.95
CA SER A 538 -29.47 -43.28 33.70
C SER A 538 -29.61 -42.46 32.40
N GLY A 539 -28.94 -42.90 31.32
CA GLY A 539 -29.29 -42.55 29.93
C GLY A 539 -28.43 -41.48 29.25
N VAL A 540 -27.72 -41.86 28.18
CA VAL A 540 -27.00 -40.94 27.27
C VAL A 540 -27.95 -40.38 26.20
N ARG A 541 -28.02 -39.04 26.05
CA ARG A 541 -28.13 -38.38 24.72
C ARG A 541 -27.97 -36.85 24.75
N MET A 542 -27.32 -36.31 23.72
CA MET A 542 -27.32 -34.89 23.37
C MET A 542 -28.61 -34.51 22.59
N PRO A 543 -29.23 -33.35 22.84
CA PRO A 543 -30.23 -32.75 21.96
C PRO A 543 -29.59 -31.77 20.96
N ASN A 544 -29.83 -31.97 19.66
CA ASN A 544 -29.45 -31.01 18.62
C ASN A 544 -30.38 -29.80 18.61
N PHE A 545 -29.83 -28.58 18.59
CA PHE A 545 -30.61 -27.36 18.30
C PHE A 545 -30.31 -26.79 16.91
N LEU A 546 -31.19 -27.09 15.96
CA LEU A 546 -31.32 -26.41 14.67
C LEU A 546 -32.80 -26.28 14.29
N PRO A 547 -33.40 -25.07 14.37
CA PRO A 547 -34.74 -24.84 13.86
C PRO A 547 -34.72 -24.57 12.34
N ARG A 548 -34.99 -25.62 11.56
CA ARG A 548 -35.38 -25.51 10.14
C ARG A 548 -36.80 -26.05 10.01
N GLN A 549 -37.77 -25.22 9.61
CA GLN A 549 -39.08 -25.69 9.16
C GLN A 549 -39.60 -24.89 7.94
N PRO A 550 -40.53 -25.46 7.14
CA PRO A 550 -40.74 -25.06 5.75
C PRO A 550 -41.99 -24.20 5.52
N ALA A 551 -42.22 -23.83 4.26
CA ALA A 551 -43.37 -23.02 3.83
C ALA A 551 -44.71 -23.77 3.91
N GLY A 552 -45.78 -23.01 4.20
CA GLY A 552 -47.19 -23.43 4.13
C GLY A 552 -48.06 -22.31 3.55
N GLN A 553 -49.21 -22.67 2.97
CA GLN A 553 -50.16 -21.74 2.34
C GLN A 553 -51.19 -21.17 3.35
N PRO A 554 -51.84 -20.02 3.04
CA PRO A 554 -52.65 -19.29 4.01
C PRO A 554 -54.07 -19.84 4.18
N SER A 555 -54.63 -19.67 5.38
CA SER A 555 -56.05 -19.84 5.67
C SER A 555 -56.73 -18.47 5.83
N GLU A 556 -57.87 -18.28 5.17
CA GLU A 556 -58.70 -17.08 5.30
C GLU A 556 -59.46 -17.03 6.64
N ASN A 557 -60.17 -15.90 6.88
CA ASN A 557 -61.03 -15.59 8.02
C ASN A 557 -60.33 -15.17 9.33
N TYR A 558 -60.09 -13.85 9.47
CA TYR A 558 -60.52 -13.14 10.70
C TYR A 558 -60.79 -11.64 10.47
N ALA A 559 -61.61 -11.31 9.46
CA ALA A 559 -62.04 -9.94 9.19
C ALA A 559 -63.42 -9.66 9.81
N ARG A 560 -63.46 -9.00 10.98
CA ARG A 560 -64.56 -8.12 11.48
C ARG A 560 -64.36 -7.69 12.95
N SER A 561 -63.90 -6.46 13.17
CA SER A 561 -64.45 -5.48 14.16
C SER A 561 -63.53 -4.28 14.31
N ILE A 562 -63.95 -3.10 13.84
CA ILE A 562 -63.25 -1.82 14.06
C ILE A 562 -64.29 -0.75 14.42
N PRO A 563 -64.26 -0.18 15.63
CA PRO A 563 -64.75 1.16 15.92
C PRO A 563 -63.67 2.18 15.52
N GLU A 564 -64.07 3.36 15.03
CA GLU A 564 -63.13 4.35 14.49
C GLU A 564 -62.42 5.21 15.56
N ASN A 565 -61.28 5.77 15.14
CA ASN A 565 -60.78 7.10 15.51
C ASN A 565 -59.96 7.29 16.82
N THR A 566 -58.72 6.81 16.80
CA THR A 566 -57.58 7.60 17.33
C THR A 566 -56.32 7.35 16.48
N LYS A 567 -55.57 8.41 16.13
CA LYS A 567 -54.42 8.33 15.19
C LYS A 567 -53.06 8.30 15.91
N THR A 568 -52.51 7.11 16.11
CA THR A 568 -51.08 6.89 16.44
C THR A 568 -50.62 5.53 15.91
N THR A 569 -50.26 5.46 14.62
CA THR A 569 -49.84 4.20 13.97
C THR A 569 -48.34 3.95 14.10
N SER A 570 -47.89 3.44 15.24
CA SER A 570 -46.62 2.72 15.35
C SER A 570 -46.86 1.23 15.07
N SER A 571 -46.44 0.77 13.90
CA SER A 571 -46.51 -0.66 13.51
C SER A 571 -45.35 -0.94 12.57
N GLY A 572 -44.51 -1.92 12.92
CA GLY A 572 -43.22 -2.15 12.27
C GLY A 572 -43.34 -2.48 10.79
N ARG A 573 -43.13 -1.48 9.93
CA ARG A 573 -42.85 -1.71 8.51
C ARG A 573 -41.38 -2.09 8.34
N LEU A 574 -41.13 -3.29 7.80
CA LEU A 574 -39.99 -3.45 6.91
C LEU A 574 -40.12 -2.39 5.81
N LEU A 575 -39.06 -1.61 5.59
CA LEU A 575 -39.08 -0.39 4.76
C LEU A 575 -39.72 -0.66 3.39
N GLN A 576 -40.96 -0.23 3.21
CA GLN A 576 -41.51 0.00 1.88
C GLN A 576 -40.82 1.26 1.33
N PRO A 577 -40.21 1.21 0.13
CA PRO A 577 -39.63 2.41 -0.47
C PRO A 577 -40.73 3.46 -0.69
N PRO A 578 -40.43 4.76 -0.52
CA PRO A 578 -41.40 5.81 -0.81
C PRO A 578 -41.82 5.75 -2.28
N SER A 579 -43.10 6.03 -2.54
CA SER A 579 -43.65 6.11 -3.88
C SER A 579 -43.16 7.38 -4.58
N THR A 580 -42.39 7.22 -5.64
CA THR A 580 -41.98 8.33 -6.51
C THR A 580 -43.20 9.00 -7.17
N PRO A 581 -43.18 10.31 -7.47
CA PRO A 581 -44.28 10.99 -8.14
C PRO A 581 -44.60 10.41 -9.53
N ASP A 582 -43.57 10.02 -10.28
CA ASP A 582 -43.68 9.59 -11.68
C ASP A 582 -44.15 8.12 -11.86
N GLY A 583 -44.50 7.41 -10.78
CA GLY A 583 -44.90 5.99 -10.83
C GLY A 583 -43.76 5.01 -11.12
N THR A 584 -42.52 5.50 -11.25
CA THR A 584 -41.26 4.75 -11.37
C THR A 584 -40.91 4.01 -10.08
N GLY A 585 -41.59 2.89 -9.82
CA GLY A 585 -41.34 2.10 -8.62
C GLY A 585 -39.88 1.69 -8.43
N SER A 586 -39.42 1.69 -7.16
CA SER A 586 -38.20 1.09 -6.60
C SER A 586 -37.05 0.78 -7.58
N PRO A 587 -35.88 1.44 -7.47
CA PRO A 587 -34.87 1.54 -8.54
C PRO A 587 -34.16 0.23 -8.96
N TRP A 588 -34.48 -0.90 -8.33
CA TRP A 588 -34.06 -2.25 -8.75
C TRP A 588 -35.14 -3.02 -9.54
N LEU A 589 -36.27 -2.40 -9.88
CA LEU A 589 -37.34 -2.97 -10.72
C LEU A 589 -36.98 -2.94 -12.22
N LEU A 590 -36.23 -3.94 -12.67
CA LEU A 590 -35.86 -4.10 -14.09
C LEU A 590 -36.98 -4.76 -14.90
N SER A 591 -37.50 -4.08 -15.93
CA SER A 591 -38.34 -4.66 -16.97
C SER A 591 -37.54 -5.60 -17.89
N LYS A 592 -38.20 -6.22 -18.87
CA LYS A 592 -37.51 -7.01 -19.91
C LYS A 592 -36.69 -6.11 -20.85
N ALA A 593 -37.13 -4.88 -21.11
CA ALA A 593 -36.42 -3.93 -21.97
C ALA A 593 -35.13 -3.44 -21.30
N ASP A 594 -35.24 -2.95 -20.06
CA ASP A 594 -34.11 -2.45 -19.26
C ASP A 594 -32.97 -3.46 -19.16
N TYR A 595 -33.34 -4.71 -18.83
CA TYR A 595 -32.39 -5.81 -18.77
C TYR A 595 -31.71 -6.10 -20.12
N SER A 596 -32.45 -5.99 -21.23
CA SER A 596 -31.90 -6.18 -22.57
C SER A 596 -30.94 -5.05 -22.96
N ILE A 597 -31.26 -3.80 -22.58
CA ILE A 597 -30.37 -2.64 -22.78
C ILE A 597 -29.07 -2.83 -21.98
N ILE A 598 -29.17 -3.24 -20.71
CA ILE A 598 -28.00 -3.51 -19.85
C ILE A 598 -27.14 -4.65 -20.42
N CYS A 599 -27.75 -5.76 -20.85
CA CYS A 599 -27.01 -6.86 -21.50
C CYS A 599 -26.29 -6.38 -22.77
N ASN A 600 -26.99 -5.66 -23.65
CA ASN A 600 -26.41 -5.11 -24.88
C ASN A 600 -25.32 -4.04 -24.61
N SER A 601 -25.36 -3.36 -23.46
CA SER A 601 -24.32 -2.42 -23.04
C SER A 601 -23.04 -3.15 -22.63
N ILE A 602 -23.17 -4.20 -21.82
CA ILE A 602 -22.05 -5.02 -21.33
C ILE A 602 -21.43 -5.84 -22.48
N GLU A 603 -22.24 -6.41 -23.37
CA GLU A 603 -21.78 -7.29 -24.46
C GLU A 603 -20.95 -6.53 -25.52
N LYS A 604 -21.11 -5.20 -25.66
CA LYS A 604 -20.21 -4.36 -26.47
C LYS A 604 -18.75 -4.40 -26.00
N HIS A 605 -18.50 -4.82 -24.75
CA HIS A 605 -17.18 -4.93 -24.15
C HIS A 605 -16.75 -6.41 -23.97
N ARG A 606 -17.38 -7.36 -24.68
CA ARG A 606 -17.11 -8.80 -24.56
C ARG A 606 -15.64 -9.20 -24.79
N SER A 607 -14.88 -8.43 -25.54
CA SER A 607 -13.43 -8.63 -25.76
C SER A 607 -12.54 -8.39 -24.53
N VAL A 608 -13.05 -7.66 -23.53
CA VAL A 608 -12.32 -7.33 -22.28
C VAL A 608 -12.81 -8.20 -21.11
N LEU A 609 -14.02 -8.76 -21.22
CA LEU A 609 -14.61 -9.62 -20.20
C LEU A 609 -13.94 -11.01 -20.20
N PRO A 610 -13.73 -11.64 -19.02
CA PRO A 610 -13.19 -12.99 -18.94
C PRO A 610 -13.97 -13.98 -19.81
N ALA A 611 -13.28 -14.95 -20.43
CA ALA A 611 -13.92 -15.95 -21.28
C ALA A 611 -15.04 -16.72 -20.54
N THR A 612 -14.89 -16.91 -19.23
CA THR A 612 -15.85 -17.54 -18.32
C THR A 612 -17.03 -16.64 -17.90
N PHE A 613 -17.04 -15.35 -18.25
CA PHE A 613 -18.09 -14.42 -17.83
C PHE A 613 -19.45 -14.81 -18.42
N THR A 614 -20.44 -14.94 -17.52
CA THR A 614 -21.85 -15.14 -17.84
C THR A 614 -22.68 -14.03 -17.18
N MET A 615 -23.53 -13.37 -17.97
CA MET A 615 -24.37 -12.28 -17.48
C MET A 615 -25.42 -12.80 -16.47
N PRO A 616 -25.51 -12.23 -15.25
CA PRO A 616 -26.52 -12.66 -14.28
C PRO A 616 -27.94 -12.46 -14.81
N THR A 617 -28.79 -13.47 -14.65
CA THR A 617 -30.21 -13.39 -15.06
C THR A 617 -30.91 -12.16 -14.46
N ARG A 618 -31.93 -11.62 -15.14
CA ARG A 618 -32.70 -10.44 -14.66
C ARG A 618 -33.13 -10.52 -13.20
N TYR A 619 -33.50 -11.70 -12.72
CA TYR A 619 -33.90 -11.93 -11.33
C TYR A 619 -32.70 -11.93 -10.36
N ALA A 620 -31.56 -12.49 -10.77
CA ALA A 620 -30.31 -12.43 -10.01
C ALA A 620 -29.79 -10.99 -9.93
N LEU A 621 -29.69 -10.28 -11.06
CA LEU A 621 -29.25 -8.89 -11.13
C LEU A 621 -30.12 -7.98 -10.23
N ARG A 622 -31.46 -8.08 -10.32
CA ARG A 622 -32.37 -7.37 -9.41
C ARG A 622 -32.09 -7.69 -7.93
N ARG A 623 -31.95 -8.97 -7.57
CA ARG A 623 -31.66 -9.41 -6.19
C ARG A 623 -30.32 -8.86 -5.69
N TYR A 624 -29.31 -8.74 -6.56
CA TYR A 624 -28.01 -8.17 -6.21
C TYR A 624 -28.10 -6.65 -6.02
N VAL A 625 -28.67 -5.90 -6.97
CA VAL A 625 -28.82 -4.43 -6.87
C VAL A 625 -29.64 -4.06 -5.62
N GLU A 626 -30.72 -4.78 -5.34
CA GLU A 626 -31.48 -4.65 -4.08
C GLU A 626 -30.60 -4.91 -2.85
N GLY A 627 -29.72 -5.93 -2.89
CA GLY A 627 -28.81 -6.26 -1.79
C GLY A 627 -27.64 -5.30 -1.61
N TYR A 628 -27.29 -4.52 -2.64
CA TYR A 628 -26.36 -3.39 -2.54
C TYR A 628 -27.03 -2.22 -1.81
N PHE A 629 -28.23 -1.83 -2.23
CA PHE A 629 -28.96 -0.71 -1.61
C PHE A 629 -29.41 -1.04 -0.17
N SER A 630 -29.99 -2.22 0.07
CA SER A 630 -30.44 -2.66 1.41
C SER A 630 -29.30 -3.12 2.33
N GLY A 631 -28.06 -2.71 2.07
CA GLY A 631 -26.87 -3.30 2.68
C GLY A 631 -25.70 -2.33 2.67
N PHE A 632 -24.90 -2.35 1.61
CA PHE A 632 -23.68 -1.55 1.52
C PHE A 632 -23.95 -0.03 1.48
N HIS A 633 -24.94 0.40 0.70
CA HIS A 633 -25.22 1.81 0.44
C HIS A 633 -25.62 2.61 1.69
N GLU A 634 -26.46 2.04 2.56
CA GLU A 634 -26.84 2.67 3.84
C GLU A 634 -25.62 2.97 4.74
N HIS A 635 -24.49 2.28 4.55
CA HIS A 635 -23.26 2.50 5.32
C HIS A 635 -22.38 3.63 4.74
N LEU A 636 -22.52 3.90 3.44
CA LEU A 636 -21.75 4.84 2.64
C LEU A 636 -22.67 5.45 1.55
N PRO A 637 -23.54 6.42 1.88
CA PRO A 637 -24.60 6.88 0.98
C PRO A 637 -24.08 7.95 -0.01
N PHE A 638 -23.37 7.51 -1.05
CA PHE A 638 -22.82 8.36 -2.13
C PHE A 638 -23.53 8.21 -3.49
N ILE A 639 -24.64 7.47 -3.57
CA ILE A 639 -25.50 7.40 -4.77
C ILE A 639 -26.92 7.82 -4.39
N HIS A 640 -27.56 8.73 -5.12
CA HIS A 640 -28.89 9.24 -4.79
C HIS A 640 -29.98 8.28 -5.27
N TYR A 641 -30.40 7.36 -4.38
CA TYR A 641 -31.34 6.28 -4.73
C TYR A 641 -32.67 6.74 -5.39
N PRO A 642 -33.29 7.90 -5.09
CA PRO A 642 -34.53 8.34 -5.72
C PRO A 642 -34.40 8.71 -7.20
N THR A 643 -33.20 9.15 -7.64
CA THR A 643 -32.92 9.49 -9.05
C THR A 643 -32.08 8.42 -9.75
N PHE A 644 -31.64 7.38 -9.05
CA PHE A 644 -30.81 6.32 -9.61
C PHE A 644 -31.59 5.42 -10.58
N SER A 645 -31.18 5.44 -11.86
CA SER A 645 -31.56 4.42 -12.84
C SER A 645 -30.36 3.53 -13.15
N LEU A 646 -30.53 2.21 -13.06
CA LEU A 646 -29.46 1.25 -13.40
C LEU A 646 -29.13 1.26 -14.91
N VAL A 647 -30.08 1.66 -15.76
CA VAL A 647 -29.95 1.61 -17.24
C VAL A 647 -29.03 2.72 -17.76
N SER A 648 -28.87 3.81 -17.02
CA SER A 648 -28.00 4.95 -17.37
C SER A 648 -26.58 4.87 -16.79
N GLN A 649 -26.22 3.74 -16.17
CA GLN A 649 -24.90 3.55 -15.55
C GLN A 649 -23.90 2.88 -16.49
N THR A 650 -22.61 3.00 -16.16
CA THR A 650 -21.52 2.37 -16.90
C THR A 650 -21.46 0.85 -16.63
N PRO A 651 -21.01 0.03 -17.60
CA PRO A 651 -20.97 -1.43 -17.46
C PRO A 651 -20.22 -1.93 -16.21
N ASP A 652 -19.07 -1.33 -15.92
CA ASP A 652 -18.25 -1.48 -14.71
C ASP A 652 -19.05 -1.22 -13.42
N LEU A 653 -19.71 -0.06 -13.29
CA LEU A 653 -20.51 0.33 -12.13
C LEU A 653 -21.70 -0.64 -11.92
N ILE A 654 -22.36 -1.06 -12.99
CA ILE A 654 -23.44 -2.08 -12.94
C ILE A 654 -22.89 -3.39 -12.37
N LEU A 655 -21.74 -3.87 -12.87
CA LEU A 655 -21.14 -5.11 -12.37
C LEU A 655 -20.54 -4.96 -10.96
N ALA A 656 -20.03 -3.78 -10.57
CA ALA A 656 -19.53 -3.50 -9.23
C ALA A 656 -20.66 -3.51 -8.17
N ILE A 657 -21.78 -2.84 -8.47
CA ILE A 657 -23.02 -2.90 -7.68
C ILE A 657 -23.50 -4.35 -7.59
N ALA A 658 -23.49 -5.09 -8.70
CA ALA A 658 -23.90 -6.49 -8.71
C ALA A 658 -22.95 -7.41 -7.91
N ALA A 659 -21.63 -7.18 -7.96
CA ALA A 659 -20.63 -7.95 -7.22
C ALA A 659 -20.78 -7.80 -5.70
N THR A 660 -20.94 -6.55 -5.23
CA THR A 660 -21.19 -6.23 -3.82
C THR A 660 -22.56 -6.71 -3.38
N GLY A 661 -23.57 -6.53 -4.24
CA GLY A 661 -24.92 -7.06 -4.05
C GLY A 661 -24.94 -8.59 -3.88
N ALA A 662 -24.23 -9.34 -4.73
CA ALA A 662 -24.08 -10.78 -4.59
C ALA A 662 -23.41 -11.17 -3.26
N ARG A 663 -22.43 -10.38 -2.79
CA ARG A 663 -21.77 -10.56 -1.50
C ARG A 663 -22.74 -10.42 -0.32
N TYR A 664 -23.54 -9.36 -0.29
CA TYR A 664 -24.61 -9.14 0.71
C TYR A 664 -25.78 -10.14 0.60
N ARG A 665 -25.86 -10.90 -0.50
CA ARG A 665 -26.79 -12.03 -0.69
C ARG A 665 -26.14 -13.41 -0.48
N PHE A 666 -24.94 -13.43 0.13
CA PHE A 666 -24.12 -14.59 0.46
C PHE A 666 -23.64 -15.46 -0.72
N GLN A 667 -23.69 -14.93 -1.95
CA GLN A 667 -23.23 -15.63 -3.16
C GLN A 667 -21.76 -15.28 -3.44
N ARG A 668 -20.85 -15.91 -2.68
CA ARG A 668 -19.41 -15.58 -2.66
C ARG A 668 -18.72 -15.76 -4.02
N GLN A 669 -19.02 -16.83 -4.75
CA GLN A 669 -18.40 -17.09 -6.06
C GLN A 669 -18.87 -16.05 -7.10
N GLN A 670 -20.18 -15.86 -7.23
CA GLN A 670 -20.77 -14.88 -8.14
C GLN A 670 -20.29 -13.46 -7.83
N SER A 671 -20.10 -13.13 -6.56
CA SER A 671 -19.48 -11.86 -6.13
C SER A 671 -18.05 -11.70 -6.64
N HIS A 672 -17.23 -12.76 -6.60
CA HIS A 672 -15.86 -12.75 -7.12
C HIS A 672 -15.83 -12.67 -8.65
N ASP A 673 -16.65 -13.45 -9.36
CA ASP A 673 -16.67 -13.49 -10.83
C ASP A 673 -17.14 -12.14 -11.41
N LEU A 674 -18.13 -11.52 -10.76
CA LEU A 674 -18.59 -10.17 -11.09
C LEU A 674 -17.56 -9.10 -10.72
N TYR A 675 -16.80 -9.27 -9.63
CA TYR A 675 -15.72 -8.35 -9.26
C TYR A 675 -14.63 -8.28 -10.33
N ILE A 676 -14.09 -9.43 -10.75
CA ILE A 676 -13.05 -9.49 -11.80
C ILE A 676 -13.57 -8.89 -13.10
N SER A 677 -14.82 -9.20 -13.46
CA SER A 677 -15.47 -8.67 -14.67
C SER A 677 -15.68 -7.14 -14.62
N ALA A 678 -16.07 -6.60 -13.46
CA ALA A 678 -16.20 -5.17 -13.24
C ALA A 678 -14.84 -4.45 -13.29
N ARG A 679 -13.80 -5.07 -12.71
CA ARG A 679 -12.43 -4.52 -12.66
C ARG A 679 -11.85 -4.38 -14.06
N ALA A 680 -11.97 -5.41 -14.90
CA ALA A 680 -11.52 -5.36 -16.30
C ALA A 680 -12.23 -4.28 -17.13
N LEU A 681 -13.54 -4.08 -16.91
CA LEU A 681 -14.30 -2.99 -17.56
C LEU A 681 -13.86 -1.60 -17.09
N LEU A 682 -13.56 -1.45 -15.79
CA LEU A 682 -13.04 -0.20 -15.21
C LEU A 682 -11.64 0.13 -15.73
N GLU A 683 -10.74 -0.86 -15.76
CA GLU A 683 -9.39 -0.75 -16.35
C GLU A 683 -9.48 -0.27 -17.82
N GLU A 684 -10.39 -0.85 -18.61
CA GLU A 684 -10.65 -0.42 -19.99
C GLU A 684 -11.25 0.99 -20.09
N GLN A 685 -12.15 1.39 -19.18
CA GLN A 685 -12.67 2.76 -19.14
C GLN A 685 -11.56 3.78 -18.85
N ILE A 686 -10.75 3.54 -17.83
CA ILE A 686 -9.63 4.44 -17.46
C ILE A 686 -8.62 4.51 -18.62
N ARG A 687 -8.28 3.37 -19.24
CA ARG A 687 -7.41 3.30 -20.42
C ARG A 687 -7.96 4.11 -21.60
N ARG A 688 -9.27 4.01 -21.88
CA ARG A 688 -9.92 4.82 -22.94
C ARG A 688 -9.89 6.30 -22.59
N ARG A 689 -10.29 6.68 -21.38
CA ARG A 689 -10.33 8.08 -20.90
C ARG A 689 -8.98 8.77 -21.09
N ASN A 690 -7.92 8.13 -20.60
CA ASN A 690 -6.55 8.65 -20.65
C ASN A 690 -5.98 8.67 -22.09
N GLY A 691 -6.61 7.97 -23.05
CA GLY A 691 -6.27 8.02 -24.48
C GLY A 691 -7.06 9.06 -25.29
N TYR A 692 -7.98 9.80 -24.68
CA TYR A 692 -8.84 10.79 -25.34
C TYR A 692 -8.48 12.26 -25.06
N GLU A 693 -7.45 12.53 -24.26
CA GLU A 693 -6.93 13.89 -24.07
C GLU A 693 -6.35 14.44 -25.39
N LYS A 694 -7.06 15.40 -26.00
CA LYS A 694 -6.51 16.15 -27.15
C LYS A 694 -5.26 16.92 -26.73
N PRO A 695 -4.24 17.03 -27.60
CA PRO A 695 -3.02 17.77 -27.29
C PRO A 695 -3.35 19.23 -26.94
N ILE A 696 -2.77 19.72 -25.84
CA ILE A 696 -2.98 21.10 -25.38
C ILE A 696 -2.44 22.06 -26.44
N SER A 697 -3.29 22.98 -26.90
CA SER A 697 -2.95 23.99 -27.91
C SER A 697 -2.01 25.07 -27.35
N VAL A 698 -0.72 24.76 -27.23
CA VAL A 698 0.33 25.68 -26.75
C VAL A 698 1.25 26.15 -27.88
N PHE A 699 0.69 26.71 -28.96
CA PHE A 699 1.42 27.62 -29.84
C PHE A 699 0.48 28.61 -30.54
N SER A 700 0.18 29.72 -29.88
CA SER A 700 -0.17 30.98 -30.55
C SER A 700 1.13 31.68 -30.96
N THR A 701 1.73 31.27 -32.08
CA THR A 701 2.85 31.99 -32.71
C THR A 701 2.33 33.02 -33.73
N PRO A 702 2.98 34.20 -33.87
CA PRO A 702 2.53 35.21 -34.82
C PRO A 702 2.67 34.78 -36.29
N GLU A 703 1.86 35.38 -37.15
CA GLU A 703 1.99 35.27 -38.61
C GLU A 703 3.36 35.73 -39.09
N LEU A 704 4.02 34.94 -39.95
CA LEU A 704 5.00 35.45 -40.92
C LEU A 704 5.22 34.45 -42.07
N LEU A 705 4.53 34.72 -43.19
CA LEU A 705 4.89 34.42 -44.60
C LEU A 705 5.62 33.11 -44.93
N LEU A 706 4.92 32.22 -45.67
CA LEU A 706 5.27 31.95 -47.08
C LEU A 706 4.12 31.23 -47.84
N ASP A 707 3.90 31.63 -49.10
CA ASP A 707 2.80 31.19 -49.96
C ASP A 707 3.07 29.91 -50.78
N GLY A 708 1.98 29.21 -51.14
CA GLY A 708 1.91 28.23 -52.24
C GLY A 708 2.21 26.77 -51.84
N TYR A 709 1.34 25.79 -52.10
CA TYR A 709 0.82 25.47 -53.43
C TYR A 709 -0.48 24.61 -53.41
N SER A 710 -1.39 24.94 -54.34
CA SER A 710 -2.39 24.07 -55.02
C SER A 710 -3.15 22.93 -54.30
N HIS A 711 -4.46 23.13 -54.17
CA HIS A 711 -5.57 22.19 -54.44
C HIS A 711 -5.35 20.66 -54.45
N ALA A 712 -6.14 19.97 -53.64
CA ALA A 712 -6.75 18.66 -53.94
C ALA A 712 -8.26 18.69 -53.62
N HIS A 713 -9.06 17.83 -54.26
CA HIS A 713 -10.53 17.93 -54.25
C HIS A 713 -11.24 17.24 -53.07
N SER A 714 -12.48 17.67 -52.84
CA SER A 714 -13.38 17.19 -51.80
C SER A 714 -13.75 15.71 -51.90
N CYS A 715 -13.76 15.03 -50.75
CA CYS A 715 -14.72 13.95 -50.46
C CYS A 715 -15.34 14.22 -49.08
N GLN A 716 -16.64 14.54 -49.06
CA GLN A 716 -17.42 14.61 -47.84
C GLN A 716 -17.91 13.20 -47.46
N SER A 717 -17.29 12.60 -46.46
CA SER A 717 -17.89 11.48 -45.70
C SER A 717 -18.16 11.98 -44.28
N SER A 718 -19.43 12.22 -43.96
CA SER A 718 -19.87 12.71 -42.66
C SER A 718 -19.59 11.67 -41.56
N VAL A 719 -18.57 11.93 -40.75
CA VAL A 719 -18.43 11.32 -39.42
C VAL A 719 -18.82 12.40 -38.42
N GLU A 720 -19.95 12.19 -37.74
CA GLU A 720 -20.44 13.11 -36.72
C GLU A 720 -19.48 13.07 -35.51
N THR A 721 -18.83 14.20 -35.21
CA THR A 721 -18.09 14.37 -33.96
C THR A 721 -19.08 14.59 -32.82
N PRO A 722 -19.12 13.75 -31.77
CA PRO A 722 -19.92 14.04 -30.59
C PRO A 722 -19.33 15.27 -29.88
N ASP A 723 -20.11 16.33 -29.77
CA ASP A 723 -19.71 17.58 -29.13
C ASP A 723 -19.82 17.42 -27.60
N GLN A 724 -18.85 16.69 -27.02
CA GLN A 724 -18.86 16.37 -25.58
C GLN A 724 -18.66 17.63 -24.75
N SER A 725 -19.69 17.99 -23.98
CA SER A 725 -19.66 19.13 -23.10
C SER A 725 -18.77 18.86 -21.87
N THR A 726 -18.28 19.92 -21.23
CA THR A 726 -17.53 19.77 -19.97
C THR A 726 -18.38 19.13 -18.87
N SER A 727 -19.71 19.25 -18.92
CA SER A 727 -20.66 18.52 -18.06
C SER A 727 -20.59 17.01 -18.22
N ASP A 728 -20.42 16.49 -19.45
CA ASP A 728 -20.41 15.04 -19.72
C ASP A 728 -19.17 14.37 -19.11
N ILE A 729 -18.00 15.00 -19.28
CA ILE A 729 -16.72 14.52 -18.73
C ILE A 729 -16.78 14.47 -17.19
N ASN A 730 -17.35 15.49 -16.55
CA ASN A 730 -17.55 15.50 -15.09
C ASN A 730 -18.53 14.39 -14.64
N CYS A 731 -19.57 14.10 -15.42
CA CYS A 731 -20.56 13.05 -15.13
C CYS A 731 -19.92 11.64 -15.16
N ASP A 732 -19.08 11.36 -16.16
CA ASP A 732 -18.41 10.06 -16.28
C ASP A 732 -17.27 9.88 -15.26
N ASN A 733 -16.57 10.95 -14.87
CA ASN A 733 -15.64 10.91 -13.73
C ASN A 733 -16.33 10.50 -12.42
N VAL A 734 -17.55 10.98 -12.14
CA VAL A 734 -18.31 10.61 -10.94
C VAL A 734 -18.74 9.14 -10.96
N LYS A 735 -19.22 8.62 -12.10
CA LYS A 735 -19.53 7.18 -12.25
C LYS A 735 -18.29 6.30 -12.08
N THR A 736 -17.15 6.74 -12.61
CA THR A 736 -15.85 6.08 -12.43
C THR A 736 -15.46 6.03 -10.94
N MET A 737 -15.58 7.15 -10.22
CA MET A 737 -15.36 7.19 -8.77
C MET A 737 -16.31 6.22 -8.03
N HIS A 738 -17.59 6.12 -8.42
CA HIS A 738 -18.53 5.18 -7.81
C HIS A 738 -18.10 3.72 -8.00
N ALA A 739 -17.70 3.32 -9.21
CA ALA A 739 -17.21 1.97 -9.48
C ALA A 739 -15.94 1.66 -8.66
N MET A 740 -14.99 2.60 -8.64
CA MET A 740 -13.76 2.50 -7.85
C MET A 740 -14.02 2.37 -6.34
N ILE A 741 -14.92 3.17 -5.77
CA ILE A 741 -15.29 3.08 -4.35
C ILE A 741 -15.84 1.69 -4.00
N ILE A 742 -16.75 1.16 -4.83
CA ILE A 742 -17.38 -0.14 -4.59
C ILE A 742 -16.37 -1.28 -4.73
N LEU A 743 -15.52 -1.27 -5.77
CA LEU A 743 -14.52 -2.30 -6.00
C LEU A 743 -13.38 -2.24 -4.98
N MET A 744 -12.90 -1.05 -4.62
CA MET A 744 -11.97 -0.87 -3.49
C MET A 744 -12.56 -1.51 -2.23
N ALA A 745 -13.81 -1.17 -1.87
CA ALA A 745 -14.43 -1.66 -0.64
C ALA A 745 -14.67 -3.18 -0.64
N LEU A 746 -15.09 -3.76 -1.78
CA LEU A 746 -15.28 -5.20 -1.91
C LEU A 746 -13.96 -5.97 -1.85
N GLY A 747 -12.88 -5.49 -2.48
CA GLY A 747 -11.55 -6.11 -2.36
C GLY A 747 -10.98 -6.00 -0.95
N THR A 748 -11.16 -4.85 -0.30
CA THR A 748 -10.60 -4.49 1.01
C THR A 748 -10.93 -5.50 2.12
N TRP A 749 -12.15 -6.05 2.15
CA TRP A 749 -12.62 -6.93 3.25
C TRP A 749 -12.76 -8.42 2.87
N ASN A 750 -12.38 -8.78 1.65
CA ASN A 750 -12.62 -10.09 1.05
C ASN A 750 -11.31 -10.91 0.97
N GLN A 751 -11.26 -11.92 0.10
CA GLN A 751 -10.13 -12.83 -0.10
C GLN A 751 -8.79 -12.12 -0.35
N ARG A 752 -7.68 -12.80 0.00
CA ARG A 752 -6.31 -12.25 -0.06
C ARG A 752 -5.86 -11.85 -1.46
N SER A 753 -6.41 -12.43 -2.51
CA SER A 753 -6.18 -12.04 -3.90
C SER A 753 -6.48 -10.56 -4.13
N LEU A 754 -7.65 -10.10 -3.68
CA LEU A 754 -8.23 -8.80 -4.04
C LEU A 754 -7.69 -7.61 -3.23
N ILE A 755 -6.79 -7.85 -2.26
CA ILE A 755 -6.25 -6.77 -1.42
C ILE A 755 -5.23 -5.90 -2.17
N LYS A 756 -4.50 -6.48 -3.13
CA LYS A 756 -3.58 -5.73 -4.01
C LYS A 756 -4.39 -4.77 -4.89
N ASP A 757 -5.41 -5.28 -5.55
CA ASP A 757 -6.37 -4.56 -6.38
C ASP A 757 -6.96 -3.38 -5.60
N ALA A 758 -7.44 -3.63 -4.37
CA ALA A 758 -7.98 -2.57 -3.50
C ALA A 758 -6.96 -1.46 -3.19
N PHE A 759 -5.67 -1.77 -3.03
CA PHE A 759 -4.62 -0.75 -2.82
C PHE A 759 -4.21 -0.01 -4.10
N SER A 760 -4.35 -0.62 -5.28
CA SER A 760 -4.18 0.04 -6.58
C SER A 760 -5.32 1.03 -6.82
N ILE A 761 -6.57 0.51 -6.80
CA ILE A 761 -7.80 1.29 -6.98
C ILE A 761 -7.87 2.44 -5.97
N ALA A 762 -7.45 2.25 -4.71
CA ALA A 762 -7.37 3.31 -3.71
C ALA A 762 -6.40 4.46 -4.10
N SER A 763 -5.29 4.13 -4.74
CA SER A 763 -4.28 5.09 -5.19
C SER A 763 -4.72 5.82 -6.46
N GLU A 764 -5.33 5.11 -7.40
CA GLU A 764 -5.91 5.67 -8.63
C GLU A 764 -7.13 6.56 -8.34
N LEU A 765 -7.99 6.14 -7.41
CA LEU A 765 -9.13 6.93 -6.93
C LEU A 765 -8.68 8.20 -6.20
N ALA A 766 -7.59 8.15 -5.44
CA ALA A 766 -7.01 9.34 -4.82
C ALA A 766 -6.52 10.34 -5.88
N PHE A 767 -5.88 9.86 -6.94
CA PHE A 767 -5.51 10.70 -8.09
C PHE A 767 -6.76 11.31 -8.75
N LEU A 768 -7.80 10.52 -9.04
CA LEU A 768 -9.04 11.02 -9.64
C LEU A 768 -9.76 12.07 -8.79
N VAL A 769 -9.80 11.90 -7.46
CA VAL A 769 -10.39 12.88 -6.53
C VAL A 769 -9.59 14.19 -6.50
N GLN A 770 -8.26 14.12 -6.65
CA GLN A 770 -7.38 15.29 -6.73
C GLN A 770 -7.46 15.98 -8.10
N GLU A 771 -7.44 15.22 -9.20
CA GLU A 771 -7.65 15.67 -10.60
C GLU A 771 -8.95 16.48 -10.71
N ASP A 772 -10.06 15.91 -10.23
CA ASP A 772 -11.39 16.53 -10.17
C ASP A 772 -11.49 17.72 -9.19
N GLY A 773 -10.39 18.11 -8.54
CA GLY A 773 -10.27 19.25 -7.61
C GLY A 773 -9.18 20.27 -7.95
N VAL A 774 -8.33 20.02 -8.95
CA VAL A 774 -7.15 20.86 -9.31
C VAL A 774 -7.45 21.95 -10.35
N GLY A 775 -8.64 21.93 -10.97
CA GLY A 775 -9.05 22.90 -12.00
C GLY A 775 -8.93 24.38 -11.57
N VAL A 776 -8.22 25.18 -12.36
CA VAL A 776 -8.16 26.64 -12.21
C VAL A 776 -9.53 27.21 -12.54
N GLY A 777 -10.21 27.76 -11.52
CA GLY A 777 -11.65 28.01 -11.59
C GLY A 777 -12.42 26.83 -11.01
N ALA A 778 -12.26 26.58 -9.71
CA ALA A 778 -13.10 25.64 -8.98
C ALA A 778 -14.56 26.14 -9.02
N ALA A 779 -15.37 25.51 -9.87
CA ALA A 779 -16.83 25.63 -9.81
C ALA A 779 -17.25 25.30 -8.37
N ALA A 780 -17.85 26.27 -7.68
CA ALA A 780 -17.89 26.27 -6.23
C ALA A 780 -18.69 25.09 -5.67
N ASP A 781 -18.16 24.45 -4.62
CA ASP A 781 -18.90 23.45 -3.84
C ASP A 781 -19.96 24.09 -2.92
N SER A 782 -20.20 25.39 -3.05
CA SER A 782 -21.51 26.01 -2.83
C SER A 782 -22.07 26.40 -4.19
N PRO A 783 -22.86 25.53 -4.85
CA PRO A 783 -23.62 25.92 -6.04
C PRO A 783 -24.69 26.96 -5.64
N GLY A 784 -25.13 27.79 -6.60
CA GLY A 784 -25.91 29.01 -6.32
C GLY A 784 -27.27 28.79 -5.65
N ALA A 785 -27.89 29.88 -5.17
CA ALA A 785 -29.16 29.80 -4.43
C ALA A 785 -30.35 29.26 -5.28
N ASP A 786 -30.30 29.40 -6.61
CA ASP A 786 -31.41 29.19 -7.54
C ASP A 786 -31.33 27.85 -8.31
N LEU A 787 -30.91 26.77 -7.66
CA LEU A 787 -30.79 25.44 -8.27
C LEU A 787 -32.12 24.68 -8.36
N THR A 788 -32.29 23.88 -9.41
CA THR A 788 -33.27 22.78 -9.40
C THR A 788 -32.83 21.66 -8.45
N TRP A 789 -33.77 20.83 -8.00
CA TRP A 789 -33.45 19.68 -7.15
C TRP A 789 -32.47 18.70 -7.81
N ARG A 790 -32.57 18.50 -9.14
CA ARG A 790 -31.69 17.57 -9.88
C ARG A 790 -30.25 18.08 -9.98
N GLU A 791 -30.04 19.38 -10.14
CA GLU A 791 -28.69 19.97 -10.15
C GLU A 791 -28.05 19.91 -8.76
N TRP A 792 -28.83 20.19 -7.70
CA TRP A 792 -28.37 20.01 -6.32
C TRP A 792 -28.04 18.54 -6.01
N VAL A 793 -28.86 17.59 -6.46
CA VAL A 793 -28.59 16.15 -6.32
C VAL A 793 -27.26 15.78 -6.97
N ALA A 794 -26.99 16.23 -8.21
CA ALA A 794 -25.74 15.93 -8.89
C ALA A 794 -24.51 16.53 -8.19
N ALA A 795 -24.63 17.74 -7.63
CA ALA A 795 -23.56 18.38 -6.86
C ALA A 795 -23.30 17.67 -5.53
N GLU A 796 -24.35 17.36 -4.76
CA GLU A 796 -24.26 16.60 -3.50
C GLU A 796 -23.76 15.17 -3.75
N GLU A 797 -24.12 14.51 -4.86
CA GLU A 797 -23.61 13.19 -5.24
C GLU A 797 -22.10 13.22 -5.50
N ARG A 798 -21.61 14.15 -6.32
CA ARG A 798 -20.16 14.37 -6.57
C ARG A 798 -19.39 14.65 -5.28
N ARG A 799 -19.94 15.50 -4.41
CA ARG A 799 -19.37 15.83 -3.09
C ARG A 799 -19.29 14.61 -2.19
N ARG A 800 -20.39 13.86 -2.07
CA ARG A 800 -20.48 12.63 -1.25
C ARG A 800 -19.55 11.54 -1.78
N ALA A 801 -19.39 11.39 -3.09
CA ALA A 801 -18.41 10.47 -3.69
C ALA A 801 -16.97 10.78 -3.25
N LYS A 802 -16.52 12.04 -3.37
CA LYS A 802 -15.18 12.47 -2.91
C LYS A 802 -14.97 12.23 -1.41
N LEU A 803 -15.98 12.57 -0.59
CA LEU A 803 -15.89 12.43 0.85
C LEU A 803 -15.94 10.95 1.30
N VAL A 804 -16.68 10.07 0.61
CA VAL A 804 -16.58 8.62 0.81
C VAL A 804 -15.23 8.09 0.36
N ALA A 805 -14.68 8.53 -0.77
CA ALA A 805 -13.35 8.13 -1.23
C ALA A 805 -12.25 8.46 -0.21
N PHE A 806 -12.31 9.65 0.41
CA PHE A 806 -11.46 10.04 1.54
C PHE A 806 -11.70 9.17 2.78
N CYS A 807 -12.94 9.04 3.25
CA CYS A 807 -13.28 8.25 4.44
C CYS A 807 -12.89 6.78 4.29
N PHE A 808 -13.05 6.19 3.10
CA PHE A 808 -12.70 4.79 2.86
C PHE A 808 -11.19 4.59 2.72
N ASN A 809 -10.47 5.51 2.08
CA ASN A 809 -9.00 5.53 2.13
C ASN A 809 -8.49 5.61 3.57
N ASN A 810 -9.18 6.35 4.44
CA ASN A 810 -8.84 6.39 5.86
C ASN A 810 -9.09 5.04 6.57
N LEU A 811 -10.16 4.31 6.23
CA LEU A 811 -10.39 2.95 6.73
C LEU A 811 -9.26 1.97 6.32
N LEU A 812 -8.55 2.21 5.20
CA LEU A 812 -7.40 1.39 4.80
C LEU A 812 -6.21 1.56 5.75
N TYR A 813 -5.78 2.78 6.07
CA TYR A 813 -4.69 2.94 7.06
C TYR A 813 -5.12 2.51 8.46
N ILE A 814 -6.40 2.71 8.82
CA ILE A 814 -6.95 2.23 10.09
C ILE A 814 -6.79 0.70 10.20
N ALA A 815 -7.08 -0.05 9.14
CA ALA A 815 -7.00 -1.51 9.17
C ALA A 815 -5.61 -2.11 8.89
N TYR A 816 -4.78 -1.46 8.06
CA TYR A 816 -3.53 -2.04 7.53
C TYR A 816 -2.26 -1.24 7.86
N ASN A 817 -2.37 -0.13 8.60
CA ASN A 817 -1.24 0.71 9.01
C ASN A 817 -0.36 1.22 7.84
N ILE A 818 -0.98 1.46 6.68
CA ILE A 818 -0.35 2.07 5.49
C ILE A 818 -0.43 3.60 5.54
N ALA A 819 0.28 4.33 4.67
CA ALA A 819 0.11 5.77 4.57
C ALA A 819 -1.26 6.16 3.95
N PRO A 820 -1.93 7.24 4.41
CA PRO A 820 -3.13 7.78 3.76
C PRO A 820 -2.85 8.19 2.31
N LYS A 821 -3.81 7.98 1.41
CA LYS A 821 -3.72 8.38 -0.01
C LYS A 821 -4.34 9.75 -0.30
N LEU A 822 -5.34 10.13 0.49
CA LEU A 822 -5.97 11.44 0.49
C LEU A 822 -5.78 12.06 1.89
N MET A 823 -5.27 13.29 1.91
CA MET A 823 -4.99 14.02 3.16
C MET A 823 -6.16 14.96 3.50
N ASN A 824 -6.27 15.39 4.76
CA ASN A 824 -7.27 16.40 5.18
C ASN A 824 -7.23 17.69 4.31
N SER A 825 -6.07 18.03 3.73
CA SER A 825 -5.89 19.14 2.77
C SER A 825 -6.70 19.01 1.49
N ASP A 826 -6.93 17.77 1.04
CA ASP A 826 -7.42 17.48 -0.30
C ASP A 826 -8.95 17.59 -0.34
N VAL A 827 -9.59 17.32 0.79
CA VAL A 827 -11.03 17.53 1.05
C VAL A 827 -11.33 18.85 1.78
N ALA A 828 -10.30 19.60 2.23
CA ALA A 828 -10.43 20.80 3.08
C ALA A 828 -11.45 21.83 2.55
N ARG A 829 -11.50 22.01 1.23
CA ARG A 829 -12.34 23.01 0.55
C ARG A 829 -13.75 22.51 0.22
N LEU A 830 -14.03 21.21 0.36
CA LEU A 830 -15.35 20.66 0.11
C LEU A 830 -16.33 21.08 1.21
N SER A 831 -17.58 21.31 0.83
CA SER A 831 -18.69 21.54 1.76
C SER A 831 -18.95 20.26 2.57
N VAL A 832 -19.38 20.39 3.83
CA VAL A 832 -19.85 19.22 4.60
C VAL A 832 -21.13 18.65 3.94
N PRO A 833 -21.36 17.32 3.98
CA PRO A 833 -22.56 16.72 3.38
C PRO A 833 -23.85 17.26 3.97
N SER A 834 -24.86 17.46 3.13
CA SER A 834 -26.19 17.88 3.55
C SER A 834 -26.86 16.81 4.43
N PRO A 835 -27.79 17.18 5.35
CA PRO A 835 -28.53 16.23 6.19
C PRO A 835 -29.21 15.11 5.41
N GLU A 836 -29.39 13.95 6.04
CA GLU A 836 -30.06 12.81 5.41
C GLU A 836 -31.54 13.11 5.07
N SER A 837 -32.16 14.10 5.73
CA SER A 837 -33.49 14.63 5.39
C SER A 837 -33.54 15.29 4.01
N HIS A 838 -32.42 15.83 3.50
CA HIS A 838 -32.32 16.44 2.17
C HIS A 838 -31.96 15.40 1.12
N TRP A 839 -31.06 14.47 1.47
CA TRP A 839 -30.54 13.42 0.59
C TRP A 839 -31.48 12.23 0.37
N ARG A 840 -32.50 12.05 1.23
CA ARG A 840 -33.51 10.98 1.08
C ARG A 840 -34.84 11.44 0.49
N ALA A 841 -34.98 12.73 0.15
CA ALA A 841 -36.18 13.29 -0.46
C ALA A 841 -36.45 12.66 -1.83
N ALA A 842 -37.70 12.26 -2.09
CA ALA A 842 -38.12 11.61 -3.33
C ALA A 842 -38.65 12.59 -4.39
N SER A 843 -38.74 13.88 -4.06
CA SER A 843 -39.21 14.95 -4.95
C SER A 843 -38.61 16.32 -4.60
N GLU A 844 -38.70 17.26 -5.55
CA GLU A 844 -38.27 18.64 -5.35
C GLU A 844 -39.06 19.37 -4.24
N ASP A 845 -40.35 19.05 -4.07
CA ASP A 845 -41.18 19.63 -3.01
C ASP A 845 -40.82 19.08 -1.62
N GLU A 846 -40.53 17.77 -1.51
CA GLU A 846 -40.00 17.18 -0.27
C GLU A 846 -38.64 17.78 0.10
N TRP A 847 -37.77 17.97 -0.89
CA TRP A 847 -36.44 18.55 -0.72
C TRP A 847 -36.50 20.03 -0.27
N LYS A 848 -37.33 20.85 -0.92
CA LYS A 848 -37.59 22.24 -0.50
C LYS A 848 -38.17 22.27 0.92
N ALA A 849 -39.17 21.44 1.20
CA ALA A 849 -39.74 21.34 2.54
C ALA A 849 -38.72 20.88 3.59
N ALA A 850 -37.71 20.08 3.23
CA ALA A 850 -36.63 19.69 4.13
C ALA A 850 -35.64 20.84 4.37
N ARG A 851 -35.21 21.54 3.31
CA ARG A 851 -34.35 22.76 3.42
C ARG A 851 -35.04 23.88 4.21
N SER A 852 -36.37 23.98 4.21
CA SER A 852 -37.10 24.95 5.05
C SER A 852 -37.25 24.54 6.53
N ARG A 853 -37.12 23.25 6.88
CA ARG A 853 -37.17 22.76 8.29
C ARG A 853 -35.80 22.75 8.96
N ASP A 854 -34.77 22.45 8.19
CA ASP A 854 -33.41 22.27 8.65
C ASP A 854 -32.58 23.48 8.24
N ALA A 855 -32.41 24.44 9.16
CA ALA A 855 -31.59 25.63 9.00
C ALA A 855 -30.08 25.26 8.96
N VAL A 856 -29.64 24.73 7.83
CA VAL A 856 -28.26 24.35 7.56
C VAL A 856 -27.43 25.59 7.22
N VAL A 857 -26.29 25.74 7.88
CA VAL A 857 -25.26 26.72 7.48
C VAL A 857 -24.25 25.99 6.60
N GLU A 858 -24.13 26.39 5.34
CA GLU A 858 -23.12 25.82 4.44
C GLU A 858 -21.72 26.17 4.96
N THR A 859 -20.94 25.13 5.28
CA THR A 859 -19.59 25.20 5.85
C THR A 859 -18.70 24.17 5.16
N ASN A 860 -17.40 24.47 5.02
CA ASN A 860 -16.45 23.51 4.47
C ASN A 860 -15.78 22.65 5.54
N VAL A 861 -15.21 21.52 5.12
CA VAL A 861 -14.54 20.55 6.00
C VAL A 861 -13.44 21.24 6.82
N GLN A 862 -12.67 22.16 6.24
CA GLN A 862 -11.63 22.90 6.97
C GLN A 862 -12.19 23.78 8.08
N GLN A 863 -13.26 24.55 7.83
CA GLN A 863 -13.93 25.39 8.82
C GLN A 863 -14.49 24.54 9.97
N SER A 864 -15.23 23.48 9.63
CA SER A 864 -15.89 22.62 10.61
C SER A 864 -14.90 21.78 11.42
N TYR A 865 -13.82 21.28 10.81
CA TYR A 865 -12.70 20.64 11.51
C TYR A 865 -11.98 21.63 12.43
N SER A 866 -11.68 22.85 11.94
CA SER A 866 -11.04 23.90 12.76
C SER A 866 -11.90 24.34 13.94
N SER A 867 -13.23 24.20 13.87
CA SER A 867 -14.13 24.53 14.97
C SER A 867 -13.95 23.63 16.20
N LEU A 868 -13.51 22.38 16.01
CA LEU A 868 -13.28 21.41 17.07
C LEU A 868 -12.15 21.83 18.04
N PHE A 869 -11.19 22.62 17.55
CA PHE A 869 -9.98 23.02 18.30
C PHE A 869 -10.05 24.46 18.86
N ARG A 870 -11.22 25.11 18.83
CA ARG A 870 -11.42 26.46 19.37
C ARG A 870 -11.92 26.40 20.81
N ASN A 871 -11.29 27.13 21.72
CA ASN A 871 -11.74 27.24 23.12
C ASN A 871 -13.15 27.84 23.18
N GLN A 872 -14.14 27.04 23.57
CA GLN A 872 -15.54 27.48 23.67
C GLN A 872 -15.82 28.15 25.02
N THR A 873 -15.71 29.48 25.06
CA THR A 873 -16.24 30.31 26.16
C THR A 873 -17.62 30.91 25.87
N ALA A 874 -18.15 30.66 24.67
CA ALA A 874 -19.52 30.98 24.27
C ALA A 874 -20.34 29.69 24.10
N ALA A 875 -21.66 29.81 24.24
CA ALA A 875 -22.58 28.67 24.11
C ALA A 875 -22.44 27.99 22.74
N PRO A 876 -22.63 26.65 22.66
CA PRO A 876 -22.46 25.89 21.42
C PRO A 876 -23.50 26.30 20.38
N ALA A 877 -23.07 27.07 19.38
CA ALA A 877 -23.84 27.25 18.16
C ALA A 877 -23.91 25.91 17.43
N SER A 878 -25.11 25.37 17.25
CA SER A 878 -25.32 24.13 16.51
C SER A 878 -25.00 24.37 15.03
N ASN A 879 -23.80 23.98 14.60
CA ASN A 879 -23.21 24.30 13.29
C ASN A 879 -23.91 23.65 12.07
N GLY A 880 -25.17 23.23 12.17
CA GLY A 880 -25.95 22.63 11.07
C GLY A 880 -25.38 21.31 10.53
N LEU A 881 -24.48 20.66 11.25
CA LEU A 881 -23.80 19.43 10.84
C LEU A 881 -24.80 18.28 10.66
N SER A 882 -24.53 17.43 9.68
CA SER A 882 -25.22 16.16 9.45
C SER A 882 -24.44 14.98 10.07
N SER A 883 -25.08 13.82 10.21
CA SER A 883 -24.42 12.58 10.63
C SER A 883 -23.26 12.19 9.70
N PHE A 884 -23.38 12.45 8.39
CA PHE A 884 -22.26 12.23 7.47
C PHE A 884 -21.18 13.31 7.64
N GLY A 885 -21.53 14.56 7.93
CA GLY A 885 -20.59 15.59 8.36
C GLY A 885 -19.77 15.15 9.58
N ASN A 886 -20.42 14.65 10.64
CA ASN A 886 -19.75 14.12 11.82
C ASN A 886 -18.83 12.93 11.49
N TYR A 887 -19.26 12.02 10.61
CA TYR A 887 -18.45 10.89 10.11
C TYR A 887 -17.18 11.35 9.38
N VAL A 888 -17.28 12.37 8.51
CA VAL A 888 -16.12 12.98 7.84
C VAL A 888 -15.19 13.64 8.86
N LEU A 889 -15.73 14.37 9.84
CA LEU A 889 -14.94 15.09 10.84
C LEU A 889 -14.17 14.13 11.78
N ILE A 890 -14.76 13.01 12.21
CA ILE A 890 -14.02 12.04 13.04
C ILE A 890 -12.92 11.34 12.23
N HIS A 891 -13.14 11.09 10.93
CA HIS A 891 -12.10 10.63 10.01
C HIS A 891 -10.93 11.63 9.92
N CYS A 892 -11.20 12.93 9.85
CA CYS A 892 -10.16 13.96 9.88
C CYS A 892 -9.37 13.98 11.20
N VAL A 893 -10.02 13.74 12.35
CA VAL A 893 -9.35 13.65 13.67
C VAL A 893 -8.50 12.39 13.77
N VAL A 894 -9.03 11.22 13.38
CA VAL A 894 -8.29 9.94 13.41
C VAL A 894 -7.05 10.00 12.49
N GLN A 895 -7.13 10.69 11.34
CA GLN A 895 -5.98 10.88 10.46
C GLN A 895 -4.88 11.70 11.15
N GLN A 896 -5.25 12.73 11.91
CA GLN A 896 -4.28 13.61 12.58
C GLN A 896 -3.68 12.98 13.83
N ILE A 897 -4.44 12.17 14.59
CA ILE A 897 -3.90 11.35 15.68
C ILE A 897 -2.90 10.32 15.13
N PHE A 898 -3.22 9.66 14.01
CA PHE A 898 -2.32 8.72 13.34
C PHE A 898 -1.02 9.40 12.88
N LEU A 899 -1.11 10.54 12.17
CA LEU A 899 0.05 11.29 11.71
C LEU A 899 0.89 11.83 12.88
N ALA A 900 0.27 12.30 13.96
CA ALA A 900 0.98 12.74 15.16
C ALA A 900 1.81 11.61 15.79
N ARG A 901 1.29 10.38 15.84
CA ARG A 901 2.06 9.19 16.27
C ARG A 901 3.21 8.87 15.33
N GLN A 902 2.97 8.83 14.02
CA GLN A 902 4.02 8.54 13.03
C GLN A 902 5.16 9.59 12.99
N LEU A 903 4.92 10.80 13.49
CA LEU A 903 5.94 11.84 13.67
C LEU A 903 6.62 11.82 15.05
N SER A 904 6.07 11.08 16.02
CA SER A 904 6.56 11.00 17.41
C SER A 904 7.55 9.86 17.57
N PHE A 905 8.75 10.02 17.02
CA PHE A 905 9.86 9.06 17.23
C PHE A 905 10.25 9.00 18.70
N ALA A 906 10.27 7.80 19.29
CA ALA A 906 10.78 7.56 20.63
C ALA A 906 12.31 7.74 20.67
N PRO A 907 12.87 8.70 21.43
CA PRO A 907 14.30 8.73 21.67
C PRO A 907 14.68 7.59 22.63
N SER A 908 15.50 6.66 22.14
CA SER A 908 16.05 5.50 22.87
C SER A 908 15.05 4.51 23.49
N GLY A 909 14.90 3.35 22.85
CA GLY A 909 14.63 2.04 23.50
C GLY A 909 13.24 1.78 24.09
N ILE A 910 12.41 2.79 24.32
CA ILE A 910 11.05 2.63 24.87
C ILE A 910 10.07 2.35 23.72
N GLU A 911 9.46 1.16 23.72
CA GLU A 911 8.64 0.67 22.61
C GLU A 911 7.23 1.29 22.53
N CYS A 912 6.80 2.07 23.54
CA CYS A 912 5.53 2.78 23.58
C CYS A 912 5.72 4.29 23.88
N ALA A 913 5.63 5.15 22.86
CA ALA A 913 5.68 6.60 23.04
C ALA A 913 4.31 7.20 23.36
N SER A 914 4.20 7.90 24.50
CA SER A 914 3.10 8.85 24.73
C SER A 914 3.25 10.07 23.83
N LEU A 915 2.16 10.51 23.19
CA LEU A 915 2.15 11.81 22.49
C LEU A 915 2.45 12.96 23.47
N PRO A 916 3.08 14.07 23.03
CA PRO A 916 3.31 15.24 23.87
C PRO A 916 2.03 15.72 24.59
N PRO A 917 2.08 16.09 25.89
CA PRO A 917 0.88 16.45 26.67
C PRO A 917 0.02 17.55 26.03
N ASP A 918 0.64 18.56 25.42
CA ASP A 918 -0.06 19.62 24.69
C ASP A 918 -0.88 19.11 23.50
N LEU A 919 -0.44 18.04 22.83
CA LEU A 919 -1.18 17.41 21.72
C LEU A 919 -2.28 16.48 22.25
N LEU A 920 -2.00 15.73 23.33
CA LEU A 920 -3.02 14.92 24.02
C LEU A 920 -4.20 15.78 24.47
N LEU A 921 -3.95 16.91 25.13
CA LEU A 921 -4.99 17.82 25.61
C LEU A 921 -5.78 18.47 24.46
N LYS A 922 -5.11 18.83 23.35
CA LYS A 922 -5.78 19.38 22.15
C LYS A 922 -6.71 18.37 21.49
N PHE A 923 -6.30 17.10 21.37
CA PHE A 923 -7.15 16.05 20.79
C PHE A 923 -8.25 15.58 21.75
N ASP A 924 -8.01 15.47 23.07
CA ASP A 924 -9.06 15.15 24.06
C ASP A 924 -10.16 16.22 24.05
N SER A 925 -9.78 17.50 24.03
CA SER A 925 -10.71 18.63 23.87
C SER A 925 -11.50 18.57 22.56
N ALA A 926 -10.82 18.37 21.43
CA ALA A 926 -11.47 18.28 20.11
C ALA A 926 -12.42 17.08 19.99
N LEU A 927 -12.12 15.96 20.64
CA LEU A 927 -13.02 14.80 20.71
C LEU A 927 -14.25 15.09 21.59
N ARG A 928 -14.12 15.84 22.70
CA ARG A 928 -15.28 16.30 23.50
C ARG A 928 -16.17 17.27 22.71
N VAL A 929 -15.58 18.19 21.94
CA VAL A 929 -16.35 19.10 21.06
C VAL A 929 -17.03 18.33 19.93
N TRP A 930 -16.36 17.35 19.32
CA TRP A 930 -16.96 16.47 18.32
C TRP A 930 -18.13 15.65 18.90
N HIS A 931 -17.96 15.10 20.10
CA HIS A 931 -19.00 14.35 20.82
C HIS A 931 -20.25 15.22 21.02
N HIS A 932 -20.09 16.44 21.54
CA HIS A 932 -21.21 17.35 21.76
C HIS A 932 -21.90 17.77 20.44
N ASN A 933 -21.12 17.99 19.37
CA ASN A 933 -21.67 18.26 18.03
C ASN A 933 -22.48 17.07 17.51
N TRP A 934 -22.01 15.83 17.73
CA TRP A 934 -22.71 14.60 17.36
C TRP A 934 -24.02 14.43 18.15
N GLU A 935 -24.04 14.74 19.46
CA GLU A 935 -25.26 14.72 20.28
C GLU A 935 -26.28 15.79 19.87
N ALA A 936 -25.80 16.97 19.44
CA ALA A 936 -26.64 18.07 18.96
C ALA A 936 -27.15 17.88 17.51
N THR A 937 -26.74 16.81 16.81
CA THR A 937 -27.07 16.58 15.39
C THR A 937 -28.39 15.82 15.26
N LYS A 938 -29.42 16.45 14.69
CA LYS A 938 -30.80 15.92 14.63
C LYS A 938 -30.95 14.55 13.96
N ASP A 939 -30.11 14.21 12.99
CA ASP A 939 -30.17 12.92 12.27
C ASP A 939 -29.22 11.84 12.87
N SER A 940 -28.45 12.18 13.91
CA SER A 940 -27.63 11.22 14.65
C SER A 940 -28.47 10.37 15.59
N SER A 941 -28.22 9.05 15.61
CA SER A 941 -28.93 8.14 16.53
C SER A 941 -28.13 6.87 16.84
N LEU A 942 -28.33 6.33 18.05
CA LEU A 942 -27.87 4.99 18.46
C LEU A 942 -29.01 3.95 18.49
N ASP A 943 -30.20 4.29 18.01
CA ASP A 943 -31.30 3.34 17.81
C ASP A 943 -31.01 2.48 16.56
N PRO A 944 -30.90 1.13 16.68
CA PRO A 944 -30.66 0.24 15.54
C PRO A 944 -31.78 0.22 14.48
N SER A 945 -32.96 0.78 14.80
CA SER A 945 -34.08 0.95 13.88
C SER A 945 -34.15 2.35 13.24
N SER A 946 -33.29 3.29 13.64
CA SER A 946 -33.24 4.64 13.05
C SER A 946 -32.66 4.61 11.62
N PRO A 947 -33.30 5.27 10.63
CA PRO A 947 -32.78 5.39 9.28
C PRO A 947 -31.39 6.07 9.17
N GLY A 948 -31.00 6.90 10.15
CA GLY A 948 -29.66 7.51 10.21
C GLY A 948 -28.59 6.63 10.87
N GLY A 949 -29.02 5.58 11.59
CA GLY A 949 -28.19 4.78 12.48
C GLY A 949 -26.85 4.31 11.89
N PRO A 950 -26.79 3.71 10.69
CA PRO A 950 -25.54 3.19 10.12
C PRO A 950 -24.36 4.18 10.09
N LEU A 951 -24.59 5.45 9.74
CA LEU A 951 -23.56 6.49 9.75
C LEU A 951 -23.23 6.95 11.17
N SER A 952 -24.24 7.09 12.02
CA SER A 952 -24.07 7.48 13.43
C SER A 952 -23.25 6.43 14.20
N PHE A 953 -23.58 5.15 14.08
CA PHE A 953 -22.83 4.03 14.67
C PHE A 953 -21.40 3.93 14.14
N ASN A 954 -21.20 4.11 12.81
CA ASN A 954 -19.87 4.15 12.22
C ASN A 954 -19.03 5.31 12.79
N SER A 955 -19.67 6.47 13.02
CA SER A 955 -19.05 7.63 13.67
C SER A 955 -18.69 7.35 15.13
N THR A 956 -19.61 6.76 15.90
CA THR A 956 -19.38 6.32 17.28
C THR A 956 -18.25 5.30 17.39
N ALA A 957 -18.16 4.34 16.47
CA ALA A 957 -17.10 3.35 16.45
C ALA A 957 -15.74 4.02 16.20
N LEU A 958 -15.65 4.92 15.21
CA LEU A 958 -14.43 5.69 14.92
C LEU A 958 -14.05 6.66 16.06
N PHE A 959 -15.02 7.21 16.77
CA PHE A 959 -14.81 8.03 17.96
C PHE A 959 -14.17 7.25 19.12
N ARG A 960 -14.66 6.03 19.38
CA ARG A 960 -14.04 5.11 20.35
C ARG A 960 -12.63 4.71 19.93
N LEU A 961 -12.43 4.41 18.64
CA LEU A 961 -11.10 4.15 18.06
C LEU A 961 -10.16 5.36 18.18
N ALA A 962 -10.67 6.59 18.02
CA ALA A 962 -9.88 7.81 18.15
C ALA A 962 -9.36 7.97 19.58
N TYR A 963 -10.20 7.76 20.60
CA TYR A 963 -9.78 7.76 22.01
C TYR A 963 -8.80 6.63 22.34
N ILE A 964 -9.05 5.42 21.85
CA ILE A 964 -8.13 4.27 22.03
C ILE A 964 -6.75 4.60 21.44
N ARG A 965 -6.69 5.11 20.20
CA ARG A 965 -5.44 5.51 19.55
C ARG A 965 -4.82 6.78 20.13
N LEU A 966 -5.59 7.65 20.78
CA LEU A 966 -5.04 8.83 21.45
C LEU A 966 -4.23 8.42 22.69
N HIS A 967 -4.73 7.47 23.47
CA HIS A 967 -4.16 7.12 24.78
C HIS A 967 -3.30 5.86 24.83
N ALA A 968 -3.41 4.97 23.84
CA ALA A 968 -2.57 3.78 23.71
C ALA A 968 -1.89 3.73 22.34
N ASP A 969 -0.66 3.22 22.29
CA ASP A 969 -0.02 2.78 21.04
C ASP A 969 0.02 1.26 21.00
N PHE A 970 -0.15 0.69 19.82
CA PHE A 970 -0.11 -0.76 19.59
C PHE A 970 0.84 -1.12 18.42
N GLY A 971 1.55 -0.12 17.87
CA GLY A 971 2.44 -0.30 16.74
C GLY A 971 1.76 -0.89 15.48
N PRO A 972 2.54 -1.48 14.56
CA PRO A 972 2.03 -2.10 13.33
C PRO A 972 1.45 -3.52 13.53
N CYS A 973 1.07 -3.89 14.76
CA CYS A 973 1.03 -5.28 15.23
C CYS A 973 -0.25 -6.06 14.92
N ARG A 974 -0.90 -5.82 13.77
CA ARG A 974 -2.19 -6.45 13.40
C ARG A 974 -2.12 -7.44 12.22
N ARG A 975 -1.24 -7.18 11.25
CA ARG A 975 -0.98 -8.01 10.06
C ARG A 975 -2.22 -8.57 9.31
N LEU A 976 -3.31 -7.78 9.22
CA LEU A 976 -4.60 -8.19 8.64
C LEU A 976 -4.55 -8.45 7.12
N GLU A 977 -3.51 -7.96 6.44
CA GLU A 977 -3.19 -8.21 5.03
C GLU A 977 -2.71 -9.64 4.76
N THR A 978 -2.20 -10.35 5.79
CA THR A 978 -1.80 -11.76 5.67
C THR A 978 -2.96 -12.71 5.38
N ARG A 979 -4.19 -12.34 5.81
CA ARG A 979 -5.40 -13.19 5.83
C ARG A 979 -5.19 -14.56 6.49
N ASN A 980 -4.25 -14.69 7.42
CA ASN A 980 -3.97 -15.92 8.16
C ASN A 980 -4.12 -15.65 9.67
N ALA A 981 -4.95 -16.45 10.33
CA ALA A 981 -5.31 -16.27 11.74
C ALA A 981 -4.11 -16.38 12.70
N GLU A 982 -3.20 -17.32 12.44
CA GLU A 982 -2.00 -17.56 13.26
C GLU A 982 -1.04 -16.36 13.21
N ARG A 983 -0.82 -15.78 12.02
CA ARG A 983 0.03 -14.60 11.82
C ARG A 983 -0.56 -13.32 12.41
N ILE A 984 -1.89 -13.24 12.47
CA ILE A 984 -2.60 -12.15 13.17
C ILE A 984 -2.43 -12.34 14.68
N ALA A 985 -2.66 -13.55 15.22
CA ALA A 985 -2.45 -13.85 16.64
C ALA A 985 -0.99 -13.68 17.09
N GLN A 986 -0.02 -14.07 16.27
CA GLN A 986 1.41 -13.82 16.50
C GLN A 986 1.75 -12.33 16.46
N ALA A 987 1.13 -11.55 15.56
CA ALA A 987 1.32 -10.10 15.54
C ALA A 987 0.76 -9.46 16.81
N PHE A 988 -0.44 -9.86 17.24
CA PHE A 988 -1.07 -9.41 18.48
C PHE A 988 -0.22 -9.76 19.72
N ARG A 989 0.34 -10.97 19.82
CA ARG A 989 1.22 -11.37 20.95
C ARG A 989 2.59 -10.71 20.94
N ASN A 990 3.07 -10.25 19.78
CA ASN A 990 4.37 -9.60 19.61
C ASN A 990 4.26 -8.07 19.60
N ALA A 991 3.26 -7.50 20.28
CA ALA A 991 3.09 -6.06 20.38
C ALA A 991 3.79 -5.47 21.63
N PRO A 992 4.08 -4.16 21.65
CA PRO A 992 4.67 -3.50 22.80
C PRO A 992 3.70 -3.45 23.98
N LEU A 993 4.13 -3.95 25.15
CA LEU A 993 3.34 -3.90 26.38
C LEU A 993 2.98 -2.44 26.75
N LEU A 994 1.68 -2.17 26.91
CA LEU A 994 1.19 -0.86 27.37
C LEU A 994 1.70 -0.49 28.78
N GLU A 995 2.34 0.68 28.89
CA GLU A 995 2.69 1.25 30.20
C GLU A 995 1.43 1.62 31.01
N ARG A 996 1.39 1.16 32.27
CA ARG A 996 0.27 1.36 33.20
C ARG A 996 0.08 2.85 33.51
N SER A 997 -1.03 3.44 33.04
CA SER A 997 -1.36 4.85 33.27
C SER A 997 -2.87 5.11 33.28
N PRO A 998 -3.36 6.19 33.92
CA PRO A 998 -4.76 6.59 33.86
C PRO A 998 -5.26 6.88 32.44
N LEU A 999 -4.37 7.24 31.51
CA LEU A 999 -4.69 7.44 30.09
C LEU A 999 -5.07 6.11 29.43
N VAL A 1000 -4.28 5.04 29.66
CA VAL A 1000 -4.64 3.68 29.21
C VAL A 1000 -5.96 3.24 29.85
N GLY A 1001 -6.22 3.62 31.11
CA GLY A 1001 -7.54 3.51 31.77
C GLY A 1001 -8.72 3.98 30.89
N ARG A 1002 -8.59 5.11 30.19
CA ARG A 1002 -9.61 5.62 29.25
C ARG A 1002 -9.71 4.78 27.97
N ALA A 1003 -8.58 4.28 27.44
CA ALA A 1003 -8.59 3.38 26.28
C ALA A 1003 -9.33 2.07 26.59
N VAL A 1004 -9.16 1.52 27.80
CA VAL A 1004 -9.90 0.33 28.29
C VAL A 1004 -11.40 0.56 28.18
N LEU A 1005 -11.89 1.66 28.74
CA LEU A 1005 -13.31 1.96 28.85
C LEU A 1005 -13.96 2.10 27.46
N GLN A 1006 -13.28 2.76 26.52
CA GLN A 1006 -13.77 2.89 25.14
C GLN A 1006 -13.69 1.57 24.35
N SER A 1007 -12.74 0.69 24.68
CA SER A 1007 -12.67 -0.67 24.13
C SER A 1007 -13.81 -1.55 24.67
N ALA A 1008 -14.06 -1.53 25.98
CA ALA A 1008 -15.18 -2.21 26.62
C ALA A 1008 -16.53 -1.73 26.07
N HIS A 1009 -16.76 -0.43 25.97
CA HIS A 1009 -17.98 0.10 25.33
C HIS A 1009 -18.09 -0.30 23.84
N SER A 1010 -17.00 -0.60 23.14
CA SER A 1010 -17.06 -1.06 21.74
C SER A 1010 -17.70 -2.46 21.60
N LEU A 1011 -17.81 -3.24 22.69
CA LEU A 1011 -18.61 -4.48 22.73
C LEU A 1011 -20.12 -4.24 22.69
N SER A 1012 -20.63 -3.04 22.99
CA SER A 1012 -22.07 -2.76 22.97
C SER A 1012 -22.61 -2.30 21.60
N ILE A 1013 -21.75 -2.15 20.59
CA ILE A 1013 -22.19 -1.77 19.23
C ILE A 1013 -22.68 -3.01 18.45
N PRO A 1014 -23.78 -2.94 17.68
CA PRO A 1014 -24.23 -4.02 16.80
C PRO A 1014 -23.16 -4.53 15.81
N ASN A 1015 -23.31 -5.80 15.44
CA ASN A 1015 -22.19 -6.69 15.06
C ASN A 1015 -21.27 -6.25 13.90
N TRP A 1016 -21.71 -5.43 12.95
CA TRP A 1016 -20.89 -5.06 11.78
C TRP A 1016 -20.01 -3.81 12.00
N HIS A 1017 -20.37 -2.94 12.95
CA HIS A 1017 -19.56 -1.77 13.32
C HIS A 1017 -18.32 -2.11 14.16
N ARG A 1018 -18.21 -3.38 14.60
CA ARG A 1018 -17.11 -3.93 15.41
C ARG A 1018 -15.75 -3.94 14.70
N VAL A 1019 -15.65 -3.36 13.51
CA VAL A 1019 -14.40 -3.00 12.83
C VAL A 1019 -13.46 -2.19 13.72
N CYS A 1020 -13.97 -1.36 14.64
CA CYS A 1020 -13.13 -0.64 15.59
C CYS A 1020 -12.63 -1.51 16.77
N GLY A 1021 -13.25 -2.67 16.98
CA GLY A 1021 -12.74 -3.75 17.84
C GLY A 1021 -11.49 -4.47 17.30
N LYS A 1022 -10.91 -4.00 16.18
CA LYS A 1022 -9.54 -4.33 15.78
C LYS A 1022 -8.49 -3.82 16.78
N ASP A 1023 -8.90 -3.00 17.75
CA ASP A 1023 -8.39 -2.81 19.14
C ASP A 1023 -8.10 -4.05 20.00
N ALA A 1024 -8.17 -5.28 19.46
CA ALA A 1024 -8.31 -6.48 20.29
C ALA A 1024 -7.12 -6.76 21.24
N ASN A 1025 -5.90 -6.30 20.92
CA ASN A 1025 -4.75 -6.33 21.84
C ASN A 1025 -5.05 -5.79 23.22
N PHE A 1026 -5.98 -4.83 23.29
CA PHE A 1026 -6.36 -4.15 24.51
C PHE A 1026 -6.59 -5.12 25.70
N ALA A 1027 -7.36 -6.20 25.51
CA ALA A 1027 -7.67 -7.14 26.58
C ALA A 1027 -6.68 -8.31 26.72
N LEU A 1028 -5.59 -8.30 25.94
CA LEU A 1028 -4.50 -9.27 26.00
C LEU A 1028 -3.39 -8.77 26.94
N GLU A 1029 -3.10 -7.46 26.92
CA GLU A 1029 -1.95 -6.88 27.63
C GLU A 1029 -2.29 -6.13 28.91
N TYR A 1030 -3.38 -5.34 28.95
CA TYR A 1030 -3.71 -4.55 30.16
C TYR A 1030 -3.88 -5.43 31.43
N PRO A 1031 -4.49 -6.63 31.36
CA PRO A 1031 -4.49 -7.58 32.48
C PRO A 1031 -3.09 -8.04 32.92
N ASN A 1032 -2.18 -8.26 31.97
CA ASN A 1032 -0.79 -8.66 32.25
C ASN A 1032 0.04 -7.50 32.82
N ALA A 1033 -0.18 -6.27 32.35
CA ALA A 1033 0.44 -5.06 32.90
C ALA A 1033 -0.03 -4.75 34.34
N MET A 1034 -1.29 -5.06 34.68
CA MET A 1034 -1.77 -5.01 36.06
C MET A 1034 -1.19 -6.14 36.92
N ALA A 1035 -1.03 -7.35 36.37
CA ALA A 1035 -0.44 -8.50 37.08
C ALA A 1035 1.06 -8.35 37.41
N LEU A 1036 1.73 -7.31 36.87
CA LEU A 1036 3.14 -6.98 37.14
C LEU A 1036 3.33 -5.89 38.22
N GLY A 1037 2.26 -5.39 38.85
CA GLY A 1037 2.33 -4.35 39.88
C GLY A 1037 1.77 -4.78 41.24
N ASP A 1038 2.50 -4.47 42.32
CA ASP A 1038 2.22 -4.95 43.69
C ASP A 1038 0.82 -4.60 44.25
N THR A 1039 0.12 -3.60 43.68
CA THR A 1039 -1.25 -3.20 44.08
C THR A 1039 -2.06 -2.65 42.91
N ILE A 1040 -3.38 -2.88 42.95
CA ILE A 1040 -4.39 -2.42 41.98
C ILE A 1040 -5.08 -1.14 42.51
N GLN A 1041 -5.22 -0.12 41.67
CA GLN A 1041 -5.82 1.19 42.00
C GLN A 1041 -7.36 1.14 41.96
N GLU A 1042 -8.01 2.11 42.61
CA GLU A 1042 -9.47 2.10 42.78
C GLU A 1042 -10.25 2.25 41.45
N ASP A 1043 -9.77 3.10 40.55
CA ASP A 1043 -10.32 3.24 39.19
C ASP A 1043 -10.17 1.95 38.37
N GLU A 1044 -9.08 1.21 38.57
CA GLU A 1044 -8.86 -0.08 37.92
C GLU A 1044 -9.83 -1.14 38.47
N LYS A 1045 -10.12 -1.13 39.78
CA LYS A 1045 -11.17 -2.00 40.38
C LYS A 1045 -12.55 -1.68 39.81
N ARG A 1046 -12.91 -0.39 39.70
CA ARG A 1046 -14.18 0.07 39.09
C ARG A 1046 -14.31 -0.43 37.65
N LEU A 1047 -13.25 -0.25 36.87
CA LEU A 1047 -13.12 -0.67 35.47
C LEU A 1047 -13.21 -2.19 35.30
N MET A 1048 -12.55 -2.96 36.18
CA MET A 1048 -12.68 -4.42 36.24
C MET A 1048 -14.10 -4.84 36.63
N GLY A 1049 -14.78 -4.12 37.54
CA GLY A 1049 -16.18 -4.36 37.88
C GLY A 1049 -17.11 -4.27 36.67
N ILE A 1050 -16.93 -3.24 35.83
CA ILE A 1050 -17.66 -3.08 34.57
C ILE A 1050 -17.40 -4.26 33.62
N VAL A 1051 -16.14 -4.64 33.42
CA VAL A 1051 -15.77 -5.77 32.55
C VAL A 1051 -16.27 -7.11 33.09
N ALA A 1052 -16.22 -7.32 34.41
CA ALA A 1052 -16.72 -8.52 35.07
C ALA A 1052 -18.25 -8.62 34.98
N SER A 1053 -18.98 -7.50 35.04
CA SER A 1053 -20.42 -7.47 34.79
C SER A 1053 -20.75 -7.92 33.36
N ILE A 1054 -20.03 -7.40 32.36
CA ILE A 1054 -20.20 -7.78 30.94
C ILE A 1054 -19.88 -9.27 30.71
N ILE A 1055 -18.90 -9.85 31.42
CA ILE A 1055 -18.61 -11.29 31.39
C ILE A 1055 -19.71 -12.09 32.12
N GLY A 1056 -20.24 -11.56 33.22
CA GLY A 1056 -21.28 -12.17 34.06
C GLY A 1056 -22.62 -12.37 33.34
N GLU A 1057 -22.92 -11.57 32.33
CA GLU A 1057 -24.07 -11.76 31.42
C GLU A 1057 -23.91 -12.95 30.44
N THR A 1058 -22.84 -13.74 30.55
CA THR A 1058 -22.47 -14.79 29.59
C THR A 1058 -22.09 -16.12 30.26
N GLU A 1059 -22.03 -17.20 29.49
CA GLU A 1059 -21.61 -18.56 29.93
C GLU A 1059 -20.18 -18.63 30.50
N LEU A 1060 -19.41 -17.54 30.45
CA LEU A 1060 -18.08 -17.43 31.06
C LEU A 1060 -18.11 -16.85 32.48
N GLY A 1061 -19.24 -16.28 32.91
CA GLY A 1061 -19.43 -15.67 34.24
C GLY A 1061 -19.16 -16.61 35.40
N ASP A 1062 -19.71 -17.84 35.37
CA ASP A 1062 -19.57 -18.81 36.46
C ASP A 1062 -18.10 -19.15 36.77
N LYS A 1063 -17.27 -19.27 35.73
CA LYS A 1063 -15.82 -19.57 35.84
C LYS A 1063 -15.02 -18.40 36.42
N LEU A 1064 -15.52 -17.18 36.26
CA LEU A 1064 -14.93 -15.97 36.84
C LEU A 1064 -15.42 -15.72 38.27
N ALA A 1065 -16.66 -16.12 38.58
CA ALA A 1065 -17.23 -16.07 39.92
C ALA A 1065 -16.54 -17.06 40.87
N SER A 1066 -16.15 -18.24 40.39
CA SER A 1066 -15.41 -19.25 41.16
C SER A 1066 -13.95 -18.90 41.47
N GLU A 1067 -13.39 -17.86 40.87
CA GLU A 1067 -11.99 -17.49 41.07
C GLU A 1067 -11.81 -16.50 42.23
N THR A 1068 -10.97 -16.85 43.20
CA THR A 1068 -10.73 -16.10 44.44
C THR A 1068 -9.39 -15.38 44.45
N ASP A 1069 -8.38 -15.83 43.70
CA ASP A 1069 -7.11 -15.12 43.58
C ASP A 1069 -7.27 -13.90 42.65
N GLY A 1070 -6.88 -12.71 43.12
CA GLY A 1070 -7.08 -11.46 42.39
C GLY A 1070 -6.31 -11.37 41.07
N VAL A 1071 -5.10 -11.92 41.00
CA VAL A 1071 -4.25 -11.89 39.79
C VAL A 1071 -4.73 -12.94 38.79
N LEU A 1072 -5.08 -14.13 39.27
CA LEU A 1072 -5.63 -15.22 38.46
C LEU A 1072 -6.99 -14.83 37.88
N LYS A 1073 -7.83 -14.13 38.67
CA LYS A 1073 -9.11 -13.55 38.21
C LYS A 1073 -8.90 -12.55 37.08
N VAL A 1074 -7.91 -11.65 37.20
CA VAL A 1074 -7.52 -10.69 36.14
C VAL A 1074 -7.07 -11.42 34.86
N LYS A 1075 -6.20 -12.43 34.97
CA LYS A 1075 -5.78 -13.24 33.81
C LYS A 1075 -6.94 -14.03 33.20
N ARG A 1076 -7.89 -14.56 33.99
CA ARG A 1076 -9.11 -15.20 33.47
C ARG A 1076 -10.05 -14.21 32.77
N MET A 1077 -10.15 -12.96 33.23
CA MET A 1077 -10.89 -11.91 32.52
C MET A 1077 -10.30 -11.61 31.13
N ALA A 1078 -8.97 -11.61 31.00
CA ALA A 1078 -8.28 -11.47 29.71
C ALA A 1078 -8.76 -12.53 28.69
N VAL A 1079 -8.70 -13.80 29.11
CA VAL A 1079 -9.17 -14.95 28.30
C VAL A 1079 -10.65 -14.80 27.97
N ALA A 1080 -11.50 -14.46 28.94
CA ALA A 1080 -12.94 -14.33 28.73
C ALA A 1080 -13.29 -13.22 27.74
N VAL A 1081 -12.66 -12.04 27.84
CA VAL A 1081 -12.88 -10.94 26.89
C VAL A 1081 -12.40 -11.30 25.48
N MET A 1082 -11.26 -12.00 25.35
CA MET A 1082 -10.82 -12.54 24.05
C MET A 1082 -11.82 -13.54 23.46
N GLN A 1083 -12.34 -14.46 24.27
CA GLN A 1083 -13.36 -15.43 23.85
C GLN A 1083 -14.68 -14.74 23.44
N LEU A 1084 -15.12 -13.69 24.14
CA LEU A 1084 -16.32 -12.93 23.79
C LEU A 1084 -16.15 -12.10 22.51
N TRP A 1085 -14.99 -11.46 22.30
CA TRP A 1085 -14.68 -10.82 21.03
C TRP A 1085 -14.65 -11.83 19.88
N ALA A 1086 -13.91 -12.93 20.04
CA ALA A 1086 -13.84 -14.02 19.05
C ALA A 1086 -15.24 -14.59 18.74
N TYR A 1087 -16.07 -14.80 19.76
CA TYR A 1087 -17.45 -15.26 19.62
C TYR A 1087 -18.34 -14.24 18.87
N SER A 1088 -18.17 -12.94 19.08
CA SER A 1088 -18.89 -11.93 18.28
C SER A 1088 -18.49 -11.92 16.79
N PHE A 1089 -17.33 -12.49 16.46
CA PHE A 1089 -16.90 -12.77 15.09
C PHE A 1089 -17.24 -14.20 14.60
N LYS A 1090 -17.91 -15.06 15.39
CA LYS A 1090 -18.44 -16.36 14.94
C LYS A 1090 -19.83 -16.17 14.34
N GLY A 1091 -19.96 -16.39 13.03
CA GLY A 1091 -21.24 -16.28 12.33
C GLY A 1091 -21.14 -16.23 10.82
N ALA A 1092 -22.30 -16.15 10.16
CA ALA A 1092 -22.41 -16.00 8.71
C ALA A 1092 -22.15 -14.53 8.30
N HIS A 1093 -20.87 -14.15 8.23
CA HIS A 1093 -20.47 -12.79 7.87
C HIS A 1093 -20.52 -12.51 6.36
N VAL A 1094 -20.88 -11.27 6.00
CA VAL A 1094 -20.80 -10.76 4.63
C VAL A 1094 -19.35 -10.78 4.14
N PHE A 1095 -18.37 -10.41 4.97
CA PHE A 1095 -16.96 -10.29 4.59
C PHE A 1095 -16.07 -11.35 5.26
N ASP A 1096 -15.17 -11.96 4.48
CA ASP A 1096 -14.36 -13.10 4.95
C ASP A 1096 -13.32 -12.70 6.02
N ILE A 1097 -12.87 -11.44 6.02
CA ILE A 1097 -11.95 -10.91 7.05
C ILE A 1097 -12.50 -11.04 8.48
N MET A 1098 -13.82 -11.02 8.67
CA MET A 1098 -14.41 -11.12 10.01
C MET A 1098 -14.18 -12.50 10.63
N GLY A 1099 -14.34 -13.57 9.84
CA GLY A 1099 -14.00 -14.93 10.28
C GLY A 1099 -12.50 -15.12 10.50
N THR A 1100 -11.66 -14.46 9.69
CA THR A 1100 -10.20 -14.48 9.89
C THR A 1100 -9.78 -13.80 11.20
N ILE A 1101 -10.40 -12.66 11.54
CA ILE A 1101 -10.18 -11.96 12.81
C ILE A 1101 -10.66 -12.82 13.97
N GLY A 1102 -11.90 -13.35 13.91
CA GLY A 1102 -12.45 -14.22 14.96
C GLY A 1102 -11.56 -15.41 15.27
N ALA A 1103 -11.09 -16.12 14.24
CA ALA A 1103 -10.15 -17.24 14.39
C ALA A 1103 -8.79 -16.81 14.97
N GLY A 1104 -8.30 -15.60 14.65
CA GLY A 1104 -7.09 -15.05 15.28
C GLY A 1104 -7.27 -14.79 16.78
N LEU A 1105 -8.45 -14.27 17.18
CA LEU A 1105 -8.77 -14.02 18.58
C LEU A 1105 -9.04 -15.29 19.38
N ASP A 1106 -9.62 -16.33 18.76
CA ASP A 1106 -9.67 -17.67 19.34
C ASP A 1106 -8.26 -18.20 19.65
N ILE A 1107 -7.31 -18.07 18.70
CA ILE A 1107 -5.91 -18.48 18.92
C ILE A 1107 -5.28 -17.65 20.06
N CYS A 1108 -5.49 -16.34 20.14
CA CYS A 1108 -5.02 -15.53 21.27
C CYS A 1108 -5.58 -16.00 22.61
N ALA A 1109 -6.88 -16.29 22.69
CA ALA A 1109 -7.52 -16.83 23.90
C ALA A 1109 -6.92 -18.19 24.30
N ASP A 1110 -6.71 -19.07 23.32
CA ASP A 1110 -6.09 -20.39 23.50
C ASP A 1110 -4.64 -20.31 24.02
N MET A 1111 -3.90 -19.27 23.62
CA MET A 1111 -2.52 -19.04 24.08
C MET A 1111 -2.50 -18.55 25.54
N LEU A 1112 -3.28 -17.51 25.87
CA LEU A 1112 -3.45 -17.04 27.25
C LEU A 1112 -3.95 -18.16 28.18
N GLN A 1113 -4.89 -18.98 27.72
CA GLN A 1113 -5.44 -20.09 28.50
C GLN A 1113 -4.42 -21.22 28.76
N ARG A 1114 -3.34 -21.32 27.97
CA ARG A 1114 -2.22 -22.25 28.25
C ARG A 1114 -1.23 -21.67 29.24
N GLU A 1115 -0.94 -20.38 29.14
CA GLU A 1115 -0.06 -19.64 30.07
C GLU A 1115 -0.61 -19.73 31.52
N LEU A 1116 -1.93 -19.60 31.68
CA LEU A 1116 -2.63 -19.88 32.94
C LEU A 1116 -2.34 -21.27 33.53
N VAL A 1117 -2.26 -22.30 32.69
CA VAL A 1117 -2.08 -23.71 33.11
C VAL A 1117 -0.60 -24.08 33.32
N THR A 1118 0.32 -23.19 32.93
CA THR A 1118 1.74 -23.29 33.28
C THR A 1118 2.11 -22.53 34.55
N ASP A 1119 1.37 -21.47 34.91
CA ASP A 1119 1.56 -20.75 36.19
C ASP A 1119 1.00 -21.54 37.40
N ASP A 1120 0.01 -22.42 37.17
CA ASP A 1120 -0.60 -23.32 38.18
C ASP A 1120 0.29 -24.54 38.58
N LYS A 1121 1.62 -24.54 38.31
CA LYS A 1121 2.52 -25.70 38.45
C LYS A 1121 3.91 -25.42 39.05
#